data_AF-A0A4Z0EHR9-F1
#
_entry.id   AF-A0A4Z0EHR9-F1
#
_cell.length_a   1.000
_cell.length_b   1.000
_cell.length_c   1.000
_cell.angle_alpha   90.00
_cell.angle_beta   90.00
_cell.angle_gamma   90.00
#
_symmetry.space_group_name_H-M   'P 1'
#
loop_
_entity.id
_entity.type
_entity.pdbx_description
1 polymer ?
#
loop_
_entity_poly.entity_id
_entity_poly.type
_entity_poly.pdbx_seq_one_letter_code
_entity_poly.pdbx_strand_id
1 'polypeptide(L)'
;MEHDLTFQQIKERVELPEILTHYGYSLQKGEDMGKGKWHVFEGDDKLVVFKGRGGDWMYFNSQDDRDKGSVVDWMKNRVSTGRIAGIEQLPGRNLWQSVNDHFRAYLNLPEAERPKLTLPPISETAPGEKFHSIYTKDCRPLENTAYLESRGITKTTLENPQFAGRILNQLHTVQRDGMPAKTYVNTAFPAYHEGRVVGLELKGEGFKGQAAESQFARSLWLSKLPEGKPPTHLVVSESAIDTLSYAQMHPGERALYASTSGTLTANKIFEMKRLMGEERIPAIKSAFDNDTQGHHFDTRLLAGFASEQNPMKVVREHEHLLTVEVNTTNLASMQGVTQQLKAFNAHTTEQYSRESGEASSPAIPQTLRDELISSARLGPNTYQFHVPMNREALGAFNQAIGQSLQYDQKIELVKSQGKDWNEDLKQEQMQRVVQQELGSVATQQQAPAVAGEKGERLVTIEYRESRDEMSQLSTLQQNLEKAGLSIDHSLRLEGAQPREIATELTLRYTIDSAQLPAISAALDSLATNPKATVIEPVQDQTERRQLATAQEIAQQQKRAEQQQIQPSDSASHDQARRVFIDAAAPVAQTLRENGGGLQAAYLQQVSKSLLKQPEIKPLDQENLAKVFAKVDQVPALKDNPGVGQLRQAMQVLNTPPKQEQAQTQQPERRRGPKIG
;
A
#
# COMPACT_ATOMS: atom_id res chain seq x y z
N MET A 1 -37.40 -53.76 -14.28
CA MET A 1 -36.52 -52.59 -14.51
C MET A 1 -37.32 -51.38 -14.11
N GLU A 2 -37.13 -50.89 -12.89
CA GLU A 2 -37.76 -49.63 -12.47
C GLU A 2 -36.99 -48.48 -13.11
N HIS A 3 -37.71 -47.62 -13.85
CA HIS A 3 -37.12 -46.50 -14.57
C HIS A 3 -36.49 -45.48 -13.60
N ASP A 4 -35.45 -44.78 -14.07
CA ASP A 4 -34.88 -43.63 -13.39
C ASP A 4 -35.93 -42.53 -13.22
N LEU A 5 -36.03 -42.00 -12.00
CA LEU A 5 -36.88 -40.85 -11.71
C LEU A 5 -36.41 -39.69 -12.60
N THR A 6 -37.35 -39.06 -13.30
CA THR A 6 -37.03 -37.86 -14.06
C THR A 6 -36.94 -36.66 -13.11
N PHE A 7 -36.18 -35.63 -13.50
CA PHE A 7 -36.09 -34.40 -12.70
C PHE A 7 -37.46 -33.74 -12.48
N GLN A 8 -38.38 -33.88 -13.42
CA GLN A 8 -39.75 -33.40 -13.28
C GLN A 8 -40.51 -34.18 -12.19
N GLN A 9 -40.44 -35.50 -12.20
CA GLN A 9 -41.07 -36.34 -11.17
C GLN A 9 -40.52 -36.07 -9.77
N ILE A 10 -39.23 -35.75 -9.65
CA ILE A 10 -38.61 -35.39 -8.36
C ILE A 10 -39.16 -34.05 -7.88
N LYS A 11 -39.20 -33.03 -8.74
CA LYS A 11 -39.72 -31.70 -8.38
C LYS A 11 -41.20 -31.71 -7.99
N GLU A 12 -42.01 -32.59 -8.58
CA GLU A 12 -43.44 -32.73 -8.27
C GLU A 12 -43.72 -33.52 -6.98
N ARG A 13 -42.81 -34.43 -6.58
CA ARG A 13 -43.04 -35.37 -5.48
C ARG A 13 -42.21 -35.09 -4.23
N VAL A 14 -41.23 -34.19 -4.31
CA VAL A 14 -40.31 -33.87 -3.20
C VAL A 14 -40.39 -32.39 -2.85
N GLU A 15 -40.87 -32.13 -1.65
CA GLU A 15 -40.87 -30.79 -1.06
C GLU A 15 -39.48 -30.50 -0.46
N LEU A 16 -38.79 -29.47 -0.99
CA LEU A 16 -37.44 -29.11 -0.53
C LEU A 16 -37.36 -28.85 0.99
N PRO A 17 -38.30 -28.10 1.62
CA PRO A 17 -38.28 -27.91 3.07
C PRO A 17 -38.30 -29.21 3.89
N GLU A 18 -39.06 -30.21 3.44
CA GLU A 18 -39.25 -31.47 4.16
C GLU A 18 -38.02 -32.37 4.05
N ILE A 19 -37.45 -32.48 2.84
CA ILE A 19 -36.22 -33.25 2.65
C ILE A 19 -35.03 -32.60 3.36
N LEU A 20 -34.97 -31.26 3.45
CA LEU A 20 -33.96 -30.57 4.27
C LEU A 20 -34.08 -30.98 5.74
N THR A 21 -35.29 -30.97 6.30
CA THR A 21 -35.50 -31.41 7.69
C THR A 21 -35.19 -32.88 7.91
N HIS A 22 -35.46 -33.74 6.93
CA HIS A 22 -35.06 -35.16 7.01
C HIS A 22 -33.55 -35.33 7.17
N TYR A 23 -32.76 -34.49 6.50
CA TYR A 23 -31.29 -34.50 6.58
C TYR A 23 -30.73 -33.54 7.65
N GLY A 24 -31.53 -33.17 8.66
CA GLY A 24 -31.04 -32.51 9.87
C GLY A 24 -31.09 -30.98 9.87
N TYR A 25 -31.65 -30.34 8.83
CA TYR A 25 -31.81 -28.88 8.83
C TYR A 25 -33.02 -28.43 9.66
N SER A 26 -32.82 -27.40 10.47
CA SER A 26 -33.86 -26.80 11.30
C SER A 26 -34.37 -25.49 10.72
N LEU A 27 -35.69 -25.31 10.66
CA LEU A 27 -36.31 -24.06 10.24
C LEU A 27 -36.10 -22.98 11.33
N GLN A 28 -35.52 -21.85 10.95
CA GLN A 28 -35.32 -20.71 11.85
C GLN A 28 -36.61 -19.90 12.07
N LYS A 29 -36.84 -19.43 13.31
CA LYS A 29 -38.01 -18.62 13.70
C LYS A 29 -37.58 -17.22 14.14
N GLY A 30 -38.11 -16.17 13.51
CA GLY A 30 -37.86 -14.76 13.88
C GLY A 30 -38.96 -13.82 13.38
N GLU A 31 -39.19 -12.72 14.12
CA GLU A 31 -40.30 -11.75 13.89
C GLU A 31 -40.27 -11.08 12.52
N ASP A 32 -39.08 -10.86 11.94
CA ASP A 32 -38.90 -10.29 10.59
C ASP A 32 -38.77 -11.36 9.48
N MET A 33 -38.62 -12.64 9.85
CA MET A 33 -38.35 -13.73 8.91
C MET A 33 -39.60 -14.54 8.54
N GLY A 34 -40.72 -14.33 9.24
CA GLY A 34 -42.03 -14.95 8.97
C GLY A 34 -42.96 -14.12 8.06
N LYS A 35 -42.52 -12.94 7.58
CA LYS A 35 -43.33 -12.02 6.75
C LYS A 35 -42.80 -11.85 5.32
N GLY A 36 -41.81 -12.63 4.89
CA GLY A 36 -41.09 -12.44 3.63
C GLY A 36 -41.14 -13.65 2.69
N LYS A 37 -40.84 -13.42 1.42
CA LYS A 37 -40.92 -14.33 0.25
C LYS A 37 -40.07 -15.63 0.33
N TRP A 38 -39.53 -15.99 1.50
CA TRP A 38 -38.61 -17.12 1.69
C TRP A 38 -38.58 -17.62 3.14
N HIS A 39 -38.08 -18.85 3.30
CA HIS A 39 -37.77 -19.50 4.58
C HIS A 39 -36.26 -19.67 4.74
N VAL A 40 -35.79 -19.82 5.97
CA VAL A 40 -34.38 -20.05 6.26
C VAL A 40 -34.21 -21.31 7.08
N PHE A 41 -33.36 -22.20 6.57
CA PHE A 41 -33.01 -23.49 7.16
C PHE A 41 -31.55 -23.45 7.58
N GLU A 42 -31.26 -23.94 8.78
CA GLU A 42 -29.92 -23.98 9.35
C GLU A 42 -29.57 -25.42 9.73
N GLY A 43 -28.42 -25.87 9.24
CA GLY A 43 -27.78 -27.14 9.53
C GLY A 43 -26.26 -26.95 9.46
N ASP A 44 -25.56 -27.83 8.76
CA ASP A 44 -24.12 -27.64 8.46
C ASP A 44 -23.85 -26.39 7.60
N ASP A 45 -24.86 -25.93 6.86
CA ASP A 45 -24.88 -24.63 6.19
C ASP A 45 -26.26 -23.94 6.33
N LYS A 46 -26.31 -22.67 5.94
CA LYS A 46 -27.52 -21.84 6.08
C LYS A 46 -28.16 -21.60 4.73
N LEU A 47 -29.28 -22.26 4.51
CA LEU A 47 -30.03 -22.24 3.24
C LEU A 47 -31.22 -21.31 3.34
N VAL A 48 -31.45 -20.55 2.28
CA VAL A 48 -32.67 -19.78 2.11
C VAL A 48 -33.48 -20.44 1.01
N VAL A 49 -34.71 -20.80 1.34
CA VAL A 49 -35.62 -21.61 0.52
C VAL A 49 -36.81 -20.75 0.10
N PHE A 50 -37.14 -20.76 -1.18
CA PHE A 50 -38.18 -19.91 -1.75
C PHE A 50 -38.91 -20.61 -2.92
N LYS A 51 -40.02 -20.03 -3.38
CA LYS A 51 -40.75 -20.49 -4.57
C LYS A 51 -40.27 -19.73 -5.81
N GLY A 52 -39.64 -20.46 -6.73
CA GLY A 52 -39.19 -19.95 -8.03
C GLY A 52 -40.35 -19.82 -9.02
N ARG A 53 -40.02 -19.35 -10.24
CA ARG A 53 -41.03 -19.19 -11.29
C ARG A 53 -41.68 -20.54 -11.65
N GLY A 54 -42.99 -20.62 -11.61
CA GLY A 54 -43.74 -21.87 -11.85
C GLY A 54 -44.02 -22.71 -10.60
N GLY A 55 -43.71 -22.21 -9.40
CA GLY A 55 -44.08 -22.86 -8.14
C GLY A 55 -43.11 -23.96 -7.68
N ASP A 56 -42.00 -24.16 -8.38
CA ASP A 56 -40.91 -25.04 -7.96
C ASP A 56 -40.22 -24.50 -6.70
N TRP A 57 -39.82 -25.41 -5.81
CA TRP A 57 -38.94 -25.04 -4.70
C TRP A 57 -37.51 -24.80 -5.17
N MET A 58 -36.98 -23.67 -4.75
CA MET A 58 -35.62 -23.23 -5.01
C MET A 58 -34.91 -22.95 -3.69
N TYR A 59 -33.59 -23.08 -3.70
CA TYR A 59 -32.75 -22.61 -2.61
C TYR A 59 -31.54 -21.86 -3.14
N PHE A 60 -30.96 -21.07 -2.26
CA PHE A 60 -29.56 -20.75 -2.33
C PHE A 60 -28.96 -20.88 -0.93
N ASN A 61 -27.70 -21.22 -0.90
CA ASN A 61 -26.91 -21.16 0.31
C ASN A 61 -26.50 -19.71 0.56
N SER A 62 -26.90 -19.14 1.70
CA SER A 62 -26.53 -17.78 2.07
C SER A 62 -25.01 -17.56 2.18
N GLN A 63 -24.25 -18.66 2.20
CA GLN A 63 -22.80 -18.67 2.37
C GLN A 63 -22.06 -19.20 1.13
N ASP A 64 -22.73 -19.75 0.10
CA ASP A 64 -22.09 -20.20 -1.15
C ASP A 64 -22.98 -19.92 -2.37
N ASP A 65 -22.63 -18.91 -3.18
CA ASP A 65 -23.43 -18.50 -4.35
C ASP A 65 -23.43 -19.53 -5.50
N ARG A 66 -22.56 -20.55 -5.45
CA ARG A 66 -22.59 -21.66 -6.42
C ARG A 66 -23.56 -22.77 -5.97
N ASP A 67 -23.84 -22.84 -4.68
CA ASP A 67 -24.73 -23.81 -4.06
C ASP A 67 -26.17 -23.25 -4.06
N LYS A 68 -26.78 -23.28 -5.23
CA LYS A 68 -28.14 -22.81 -5.46
C LYS A 68 -28.80 -23.61 -6.56
N GLY A 69 -30.13 -23.56 -6.60
CA GLY A 69 -30.91 -24.23 -7.63
C GLY A 69 -32.17 -24.84 -7.06
N SER A 70 -32.64 -25.89 -7.73
CA SER A 70 -33.80 -26.68 -7.30
C SER A 70 -33.43 -27.71 -6.25
N VAL A 71 -34.42 -28.47 -5.77
CA VAL A 71 -34.19 -29.65 -4.90
C VAL A 71 -33.22 -30.67 -5.51
N VAL A 72 -33.24 -30.83 -6.84
CA VAL A 72 -32.32 -31.72 -7.56
C VAL A 72 -30.88 -31.21 -7.46
N ASP A 73 -30.68 -29.90 -7.66
CA ASP A 73 -29.38 -29.26 -7.57
C ASP A 73 -28.83 -29.33 -6.15
N TRP A 74 -29.70 -29.18 -5.13
CA TRP A 74 -29.33 -29.37 -3.73
C TRP A 74 -28.76 -30.77 -3.48
N MET A 75 -29.52 -31.82 -3.83
CA MET A 75 -29.08 -33.20 -3.63
C MET A 75 -27.78 -33.51 -4.38
N LYS A 76 -27.69 -33.08 -5.64
CA LYS A 76 -26.46 -33.21 -6.44
C LYS A 76 -25.26 -32.57 -5.75
N ASN A 77 -25.41 -31.34 -5.26
CA ASN A 77 -24.33 -30.64 -4.58
C ASN A 77 -23.92 -31.37 -3.29
N ARG A 78 -24.87 -31.90 -2.51
CA ARG A 78 -24.57 -32.67 -1.30
C ARG A 78 -23.87 -33.99 -1.59
N VAL A 79 -24.34 -34.78 -2.56
CA VAL A 79 -23.69 -36.02 -3.00
C VAL A 79 -22.26 -35.76 -3.49
N SER A 80 -22.05 -34.69 -4.25
CA SER A 80 -20.72 -34.35 -4.81
C SER A 80 -19.70 -33.87 -3.78
N THR A 81 -20.17 -33.28 -2.68
CA THR A 81 -19.30 -32.69 -1.65
C THR A 81 -19.12 -33.59 -0.43
N GLY A 82 -20.02 -34.55 -0.20
CA GLY A 82 -19.96 -35.48 0.94
C GLY A 82 -20.05 -34.79 2.30
N ARG A 83 -20.59 -33.58 2.35
CA ARG A 83 -20.58 -32.72 3.56
C ARG A 83 -21.66 -33.08 4.58
N ILE A 84 -22.71 -33.79 4.16
CA ILE A 84 -23.83 -34.18 5.03
C ILE A 84 -23.76 -35.68 5.26
N ALA A 85 -23.75 -36.07 6.53
CA ALA A 85 -23.81 -37.48 6.91
C ALA A 85 -25.04 -38.16 6.30
N GLY A 86 -24.83 -39.26 5.57
CA GLY A 86 -25.88 -39.99 4.88
C GLY A 86 -26.14 -39.55 3.44
N ILE A 87 -25.49 -38.48 2.94
CA ILE A 87 -25.53 -38.09 1.52
C ILE A 87 -24.13 -38.12 0.92
N GLU A 88 -23.82 -39.20 0.22
CA GLU A 88 -22.54 -39.41 -0.45
C GLU A 88 -22.72 -40.12 -1.79
N GLN A 89 -21.68 -40.07 -2.64
CA GLN A 89 -21.67 -40.86 -3.86
C GLN A 89 -21.51 -42.34 -3.51
N LEU A 90 -22.48 -43.16 -3.91
CA LEU A 90 -22.51 -44.57 -3.56
C LEU A 90 -21.43 -45.35 -4.34
N PRO A 91 -20.75 -46.33 -3.71
CA PRO A 91 -19.74 -47.15 -4.39
C PRO A 91 -20.29 -47.81 -5.66
N GLY A 92 -19.56 -47.68 -6.77
CA GLY A 92 -19.95 -48.26 -8.05
C GLY A 92 -21.09 -47.54 -8.79
N ARG A 93 -21.60 -46.43 -8.26
CA ARG A 93 -22.60 -45.57 -8.93
C ARG A 93 -21.95 -44.26 -9.39
N ASN A 94 -22.43 -43.72 -10.51
CA ASN A 94 -22.09 -42.35 -10.89
C ASN A 94 -22.89 -41.33 -10.06
N LEU A 95 -22.52 -40.05 -10.17
CA LEU A 95 -23.15 -38.95 -9.42
C LEU A 95 -24.68 -38.94 -9.56
N TRP A 96 -25.19 -38.99 -10.78
CA TRP A 96 -26.64 -38.88 -11.04
C TRP A 96 -27.42 -40.12 -10.63
N GLN A 97 -26.81 -41.30 -10.73
CA GLN A 97 -27.39 -42.52 -10.17
C GLN A 97 -27.49 -42.44 -8.66
N SER A 98 -26.44 -41.95 -7.98
CA SER A 98 -26.45 -41.76 -6.52
C SER A 98 -27.51 -40.73 -6.09
N VAL A 99 -27.63 -39.62 -6.82
CA VAL A 99 -28.68 -38.61 -6.60
C VAL A 99 -30.08 -39.23 -6.70
N ASN A 100 -30.34 -40.01 -7.75
CA ASN A 100 -31.62 -40.70 -7.92
C ASN A 100 -31.88 -41.73 -6.82
N ASP A 101 -30.85 -42.47 -6.40
CA ASP A 101 -30.96 -43.47 -5.35
C ASP A 101 -31.32 -42.84 -3.99
N HIS A 102 -30.74 -41.67 -3.65
CA HIS A 102 -31.11 -40.89 -2.47
C HIS A 102 -32.56 -40.38 -2.51
N PHE A 103 -33.02 -39.88 -3.66
CA PHE A 103 -34.42 -39.48 -3.82
C PHE A 103 -35.38 -40.66 -3.72
N ARG A 104 -35.03 -41.82 -4.29
CA ARG A 104 -35.82 -43.05 -4.17
C ARG A 104 -35.92 -43.52 -2.73
N ALA A 105 -34.80 -43.52 -1.99
CA ALA A 105 -34.77 -43.89 -0.59
C ALA A 105 -35.74 -43.01 0.22
N TYR A 106 -35.67 -41.68 0.06
CA TYR A 106 -36.59 -40.74 0.70
C TYR A 106 -38.06 -40.97 0.30
N LEU A 107 -38.33 -41.15 -1.00
CA LEU A 107 -39.68 -41.35 -1.53
C LEU A 107 -40.28 -42.74 -1.24
N ASN A 108 -39.48 -43.69 -0.73
CA ASN A 108 -39.92 -45.01 -0.30
C ASN A 108 -40.14 -45.09 1.22
N LEU A 109 -39.78 -44.05 1.99
CA LEU A 109 -40.07 -44.01 3.42
C LEU A 109 -41.59 -44.05 3.66
N PRO A 110 -42.06 -44.74 4.72
CA PRO A 110 -43.46 -44.67 5.14
C PRO A 110 -43.89 -43.20 5.34
N GLU A 111 -45.14 -42.87 4.98
CA GLU A 111 -45.62 -41.49 5.07
C GLU A 111 -45.52 -40.91 6.49
N ALA A 112 -45.65 -41.76 7.52
CA ALA A 112 -45.50 -41.38 8.93
C ALA A 112 -44.06 -41.01 9.31
N GLU A 113 -43.06 -41.44 8.54
CA GLU A 113 -41.63 -41.17 8.79
C GLU A 113 -41.11 -39.97 7.99
N ARG A 114 -41.89 -39.47 7.02
CA ARG A 114 -41.50 -38.27 6.27
C ARG A 114 -41.85 -37.01 7.07
N PRO A 115 -40.91 -36.06 7.22
CA PRO A 115 -41.23 -34.79 7.86
C PRO A 115 -42.38 -34.10 7.14
N LYS A 116 -43.41 -33.68 7.88
CA LYS A 116 -44.45 -32.77 7.38
C LYS A 116 -44.28 -31.42 8.04
N LEU A 117 -43.96 -30.41 7.24
CA LEU A 117 -43.77 -29.04 7.74
C LEU A 117 -44.95 -28.14 7.39
N THR A 118 -45.56 -27.53 8.40
CA THR A 118 -46.48 -26.41 8.20
C THR A 118 -45.66 -25.13 8.09
N LEU A 119 -45.55 -24.59 6.88
CA LEU A 119 -44.82 -23.36 6.59
C LEU A 119 -45.76 -22.15 6.47
N PRO A 120 -45.34 -20.95 6.91
CA PRO A 120 -46.01 -19.71 6.53
C PRO A 120 -46.07 -19.58 4.99
N PRO A 121 -47.15 -19.04 4.42
CA PRO A 121 -47.26 -18.91 2.97
C PRO A 121 -46.19 -17.94 2.42
N ILE A 122 -45.46 -18.38 1.40
CA ILE A 122 -44.51 -17.55 0.65
C ILE A 122 -45.01 -17.31 -0.78
N SER A 123 -44.90 -16.06 -1.24
CA SER A 123 -45.27 -15.68 -2.61
C SER A 123 -44.16 -16.02 -3.61
N GLU A 124 -44.53 -16.33 -4.84
CA GLU A 124 -43.61 -16.52 -5.97
C GLU A 124 -42.74 -15.26 -6.21
N THR A 125 -41.46 -15.46 -6.52
CA THR A 125 -40.55 -14.36 -6.87
C THR A 125 -40.99 -13.62 -8.13
N ALA A 126 -40.97 -12.27 -8.10
CA ALA A 126 -41.35 -11.46 -9.25
C ALA A 126 -40.31 -11.55 -10.40
N PRO A 127 -40.69 -11.24 -11.65
CA PRO A 127 -39.77 -11.35 -12.77
C PRO A 127 -38.50 -10.48 -12.62
N GLY A 128 -37.35 -11.10 -12.39
CA GLY A 128 -36.02 -10.44 -12.40
C GLY A 128 -35.32 -10.35 -11.04
N GLU A 129 -35.94 -10.84 -9.97
CA GLU A 129 -35.36 -10.87 -8.62
C GLU A 129 -34.24 -11.93 -8.54
N LYS A 130 -32.97 -11.51 -8.59
CA LYS A 130 -31.81 -12.36 -8.25
C LYS A 130 -31.49 -12.17 -6.77
N PHE A 131 -31.14 -13.25 -6.07
CA PHE A 131 -30.62 -13.11 -4.71
C PHE A 131 -29.17 -12.59 -4.75
N HIS A 132 -28.85 -11.60 -3.93
CA HIS A 132 -27.51 -11.02 -3.81
C HIS A 132 -27.03 -11.15 -2.36
N SER A 133 -25.76 -11.53 -2.15
CA SER A 133 -25.12 -11.51 -0.82
C SER A 133 -25.39 -10.17 -0.11
N ILE A 134 -25.49 -10.18 1.22
CA ILE A 134 -25.66 -8.94 2.01
C ILE A 134 -24.59 -7.89 1.67
N TYR A 135 -23.41 -8.34 1.24
CA TYR A 135 -22.32 -7.48 0.81
C TYR A 135 -22.55 -6.92 -0.60
N THR A 136 -23.08 -7.71 -1.53
CA THR A 136 -23.18 -7.34 -2.95
C THR A 136 -24.59 -6.96 -3.41
N LYS A 137 -25.57 -6.86 -2.50
CA LYS A 137 -26.97 -6.51 -2.82
C LYS A 137 -27.13 -5.14 -3.47
N ASP A 138 -26.29 -4.19 -3.06
CA ASP A 138 -26.28 -2.82 -3.59
C ASP A 138 -25.21 -2.66 -4.69
N CYS A 139 -24.60 -3.76 -5.12
CA CYS A 139 -23.59 -3.78 -6.16
C CYS A 139 -24.18 -4.12 -7.52
N ARG A 140 -23.58 -3.53 -8.55
CA ARG A 140 -23.86 -3.75 -9.97
C ARG A 140 -22.56 -4.08 -10.70
N PRO A 141 -22.62 -4.67 -11.91
CA PRO A 141 -21.45 -4.77 -12.77
C PRO A 141 -20.71 -3.43 -12.87
N LEU A 142 -19.39 -3.49 -13.07
CA LEU A 142 -18.56 -2.30 -13.26
C LEU A 142 -18.93 -1.62 -14.58
N GLU A 143 -19.74 -0.56 -14.51
CA GLU A 143 -20.15 0.28 -15.63
C GLU A 143 -19.49 1.67 -15.56
N ASN A 144 -19.33 2.20 -14.34
CA ASN A 144 -18.61 3.44 -14.08
C ASN A 144 -17.16 3.13 -13.67
N THR A 145 -16.25 3.41 -14.60
CA THR A 145 -14.80 3.19 -14.44
C THR A 145 -14.03 4.47 -14.12
N ALA A 146 -14.68 5.63 -14.01
CA ALA A 146 -14.01 6.93 -13.94
C ALA A 146 -13.03 7.03 -12.76
N TYR A 147 -13.38 6.44 -11.61
CA TYR A 147 -12.48 6.38 -10.46
C TYR A 147 -11.23 5.55 -10.73
N LEU A 148 -11.35 4.40 -11.41
CA LEU A 148 -10.21 3.54 -11.73
C LEU A 148 -9.32 4.16 -12.81
N GLU A 149 -9.94 4.81 -13.80
CA GLU A 149 -9.23 5.55 -14.85
C GLU A 149 -8.48 6.76 -14.28
N SER A 150 -9.04 7.48 -13.29
CA SER A 150 -8.30 8.55 -12.57
C SER A 150 -7.16 8.01 -11.70
N ARG A 151 -7.16 6.70 -11.42
CA ARG A 151 -6.02 5.97 -10.85
C ARG A 151 -5.07 5.43 -11.93
N GLY A 152 -5.25 5.74 -13.21
CA GLY A 152 -4.37 5.28 -14.30
C GLY A 152 -4.67 3.84 -14.76
N ILE A 153 -5.67 3.16 -14.20
CA ILE A 153 -6.05 1.82 -14.63
C ILE A 153 -6.84 1.93 -15.94
N THR A 154 -6.31 1.36 -17.00
CA THR A 154 -6.90 1.42 -18.34
C THR A 154 -8.11 0.49 -18.46
N LYS A 155 -9.03 0.81 -19.37
CA LYS A 155 -10.16 -0.07 -19.72
C LYS A 155 -9.68 -1.45 -20.18
N THR A 156 -8.59 -1.53 -20.94
CA THR A 156 -7.97 -2.80 -21.35
C THR A 156 -7.64 -3.69 -20.16
N THR A 157 -7.11 -3.10 -19.08
CA THR A 157 -6.87 -3.84 -17.83
C THR A 157 -8.19 -4.27 -17.19
N LEU A 158 -9.19 -3.39 -17.09
CA LEU A 158 -10.49 -3.71 -16.47
C LEU A 158 -11.29 -4.78 -17.24
N GLU A 159 -11.15 -4.80 -18.57
CA GLU A 159 -11.80 -5.74 -19.49
C GLU A 159 -11.08 -7.10 -19.56
N ASN A 160 -9.87 -7.21 -18.98
CA ASN A 160 -9.17 -8.47 -18.93
C ASN A 160 -10.04 -9.54 -18.24
N PRO A 161 -10.20 -10.75 -18.82
CA PRO A 161 -11.02 -11.82 -18.26
C PRO A 161 -10.71 -12.15 -16.79
N GLN A 162 -9.46 -11.95 -16.36
CA GLN A 162 -9.04 -12.16 -14.98
C GLN A 162 -9.71 -11.19 -13.99
N PHE A 163 -10.07 -9.98 -14.40
CA PHE A 163 -10.69 -8.97 -13.54
C PHE A 163 -12.21 -8.85 -13.76
N ALA A 164 -12.73 -9.41 -14.86
CA ALA A 164 -14.15 -9.43 -15.15
C ALA A 164 -14.98 -10.02 -13.99
N GLY A 165 -15.92 -9.24 -13.45
CA GLY A 165 -16.77 -9.64 -12.32
C GLY A 165 -16.06 -9.70 -10.96
N ARG A 166 -14.81 -9.21 -10.87
CA ARG A 166 -14.07 -9.06 -9.60
C ARG A 166 -14.07 -7.63 -9.07
N ILE A 167 -14.56 -6.70 -9.86
CA ILE A 167 -14.72 -5.29 -9.52
C ILE A 167 -16.16 -4.92 -9.86
N LEU A 168 -16.82 -4.20 -8.95
CA LEU A 168 -18.23 -3.85 -9.04
C LEU A 168 -18.41 -2.35 -8.83
N ASN A 169 -19.56 -1.80 -9.21
CA ASN A 169 -20.00 -0.52 -8.70
C ASN A 169 -21.00 -0.71 -7.57
N GLN A 170 -20.86 0.04 -6.47
CA GLN A 170 -21.84 0.08 -5.39
C GLN A 170 -22.55 1.42 -5.38
N LEU A 171 -23.88 1.39 -5.36
CA LEU A 171 -24.71 2.59 -5.23
C LEU A 171 -25.00 2.86 -3.76
N HIS A 172 -24.62 4.05 -3.27
CA HIS A 172 -24.89 4.45 -1.91
C HIS A 172 -25.69 5.75 -1.87
N THR A 173 -26.94 5.67 -1.43
CA THR A 173 -27.82 6.83 -1.30
C THR A 173 -27.78 7.36 0.14
N VAL A 174 -27.36 8.62 0.28
CA VAL A 174 -27.36 9.34 1.56
C VAL A 174 -28.54 10.30 1.57
N GLN A 175 -29.39 10.18 2.59
CA GLN A 175 -30.46 11.13 2.91
C GLN A 175 -30.06 11.90 4.17
N ARG A 176 -30.01 13.23 4.09
CA ARG A 176 -29.81 14.11 5.25
C ARG A 176 -31.08 14.91 5.47
N ASP A 177 -31.44 15.15 6.72
CA ASP A 177 -32.63 15.94 7.05
C ASP A 177 -32.56 17.32 6.38
N GLY A 178 -33.62 17.67 5.66
CA GLY A 178 -33.73 18.93 4.91
C GLY A 178 -32.97 19.00 3.57
N MET A 179 -32.30 17.93 3.12
CA MET A 179 -31.63 17.88 1.82
C MET A 179 -32.19 16.76 0.92
N PRO A 180 -32.12 16.89 -0.41
CA PRO A 180 -32.49 15.80 -1.31
C PRO A 180 -31.52 14.61 -1.18
N ALA A 181 -32.03 13.40 -1.40
CA ALA A 181 -31.24 12.19 -1.44
C ALA A 181 -30.12 12.32 -2.49
N LYS A 182 -28.88 12.05 -2.09
CA LYS A 182 -27.73 12.04 -3.00
C LYS A 182 -27.18 10.63 -3.12
N THR A 183 -27.11 10.11 -4.34
CA THR A 183 -26.56 8.79 -4.64
C THR A 183 -25.12 8.93 -5.13
N TYR A 184 -24.23 8.18 -4.50
CA TYR A 184 -22.82 8.07 -4.83
C TYR A 184 -22.55 6.73 -5.51
N VAL A 185 -21.63 6.71 -6.47
CA VAL A 185 -21.17 5.49 -7.15
C VAL A 185 -19.76 5.21 -6.66
N ASN A 186 -19.60 4.16 -5.86
CA ASN A 186 -18.30 3.69 -5.41
C ASN A 186 -17.81 2.54 -6.29
N THR A 187 -16.50 2.39 -6.41
CA THR A 187 -15.87 1.16 -6.87
C THR A 187 -15.79 0.18 -5.70
N ALA A 188 -16.23 -1.05 -5.90
CA ALA A 188 -16.33 -2.06 -4.88
C ALA A 188 -15.49 -3.29 -5.22
N PHE A 189 -14.72 -3.75 -4.24
CA PHE A 189 -13.79 -4.87 -4.33
C PHE A 189 -14.24 -5.97 -3.35
N PRO A 190 -14.91 -7.03 -3.84
CA PRO A 190 -15.36 -8.14 -2.99
C PRO A 190 -14.18 -8.91 -2.40
N ALA A 191 -14.22 -9.16 -1.10
CA ALA A 191 -13.19 -9.93 -0.41
C ALA A 191 -13.64 -11.38 -0.25
N TYR A 192 -12.77 -12.32 -0.60
CA TYR A 192 -13.01 -13.75 -0.68
C TYR A 192 -12.30 -14.53 0.42
N HIS A 193 -12.96 -15.55 0.96
CA HIS A 193 -12.37 -16.56 1.84
C HIS A 193 -13.04 -17.91 1.51
N GLU A 194 -12.25 -18.95 1.25
CA GLU A 194 -12.76 -20.27 0.82
C GLU A 194 -13.69 -20.19 -0.41
N GLY A 195 -13.41 -19.26 -1.32
CA GLY A 195 -14.23 -19.02 -2.52
C GLY A 195 -15.53 -18.25 -2.30
N ARG A 196 -15.82 -17.80 -1.07
CA ARG A 196 -17.05 -17.07 -0.68
C ARG A 196 -16.76 -15.58 -0.53
N VAL A 197 -17.69 -14.70 -0.93
CA VAL A 197 -17.60 -13.27 -0.62
C VAL A 197 -17.99 -13.04 0.84
N VAL A 198 -17.03 -12.61 1.66
CA VAL A 198 -17.20 -12.39 3.11
C VAL A 198 -16.91 -10.95 3.53
N GLY A 199 -16.79 -10.04 2.56
CA GLY A 199 -16.58 -8.62 2.79
C GLY A 199 -16.57 -7.82 1.50
N LEU A 200 -16.59 -6.50 1.64
CA LEU A 200 -16.57 -5.57 0.50
C LEU A 200 -15.76 -4.32 0.85
N GLU A 201 -14.64 -4.11 0.17
CA GLU A 201 -13.88 -2.86 0.25
C GLU A 201 -14.47 -1.86 -0.76
N LEU A 202 -14.65 -0.61 -0.35
CA LEU A 202 -15.23 0.45 -1.14
C LEU A 202 -14.23 1.59 -1.35
N LYS A 203 -14.14 2.06 -2.59
CA LYS A 203 -13.26 3.16 -3.00
C LYS A 203 -14.03 4.15 -3.86
N GLY A 204 -13.77 5.42 -3.64
CA GLY A 204 -14.30 6.50 -4.45
C GLY A 204 -13.41 7.73 -4.32
N GLU A 205 -13.75 8.77 -5.07
CA GLU A 205 -13.04 10.04 -4.97
C GLU A 205 -13.22 10.64 -3.56
N GLY A 206 -12.10 10.83 -2.84
CA GLY A 206 -12.12 11.28 -1.45
C GLY A 206 -12.78 10.30 -0.46
N PHE A 207 -13.09 9.07 -0.88
CA PHE A 207 -13.81 8.09 -0.07
C PHE A 207 -13.09 6.74 -0.01
N LYS A 208 -12.91 6.24 1.21
CA LYS A 208 -12.50 4.86 1.50
C LYS A 208 -13.47 4.31 2.54
N GLY A 209 -14.01 3.13 2.27
CA GLY A 209 -14.96 2.50 3.17
C GLY A 209 -14.94 0.98 3.05
N GLN A 210 -15.77 0.35 3.85
CA GLN A 210 -15.99 -1.08 3.79
C GLN A 210 -17.42 -1.41 4.23
N ALA A 211 -17.97 -2.53 3.75
CA ALA A 211 -19.24 -3.02 4.25
C ALA A 211 -19.11 -3.49 5.71
N ALA A 212 -20.15 -3.24 6.52
CA ALA A 212 -20.24 -3.79 7.86
C ALA A 212 -20.13 -5.32 7.85
N GLU A 213 -19.66 -5.91 8.95
CA GLU A 213 -19.48 -7.37 9.09
C GLU A 213 -18.51 -8.00 8.08
N SER A 214 -17.66 -7.20 7.43
CA SER A 214 -16.63 -7.72 6.52
C SER A 214 -15.51 -8.42 7.28
N GLN A 215 -15.13 -9.60 6.83
CA GLN A 215 -14.16 -10.46 7.51
C GLN A 215 -12.74 -10.30 6.95
N PHE A 216 -12.28 -9.05 6.82
CA PHE A 216 -10.98 -8.73 6.25
C PHE A 216 -9.81 -9.37 6.98
N ALA A 217 -9.94 -9.74 8.25
CA ALA A 217 -8.89 -10.45 8.97
C ALA A 217 -8.55 -11.82 8.36
N ARG A 218 -9.38 -12.41 7.48
CA ARG A 218 -9.15 -13.72 6.85
C ARG A 218 -9.38 -13.78 5.34
N SER A 219 -9.94 -12.73 4.76
CA SER A 219 -10.28 -12.70 3.34
C SER A 219 -9.25 -11.95 2.48
N LEU A 220 -9.21 -12.23 1.19
CA LEU A 220 -8.39 -11.53 0.20
C LEU A 220 -9.29 -11.03 -0.93
N TRP A 221 -9.03 -9.86 -1.49
CA TRP A 221 -9.56 -9.62 -2.84
C TRP A 221 -8.80 -10.51 -3.82
N LEU A 222 -9.50 -11.14 -4.77
CA LEU A 222 -8.90 -12.08 -5.72
C LEU A 222 -9.36 -11.77 -7.15
N SER A 223 -8.41 -11.82 -8.08
CA SER A 223 -8.71 -11.97 -9.51
C SER A 223 -9.25 -13.37 -9.83
N LYS A 224 -9.58 -13.65 -11.09
CA LYS A 224 -9.75 -15.01 -11.60
C LYS A 224 -8.40 -15.58 -12.04
N LEU A 225 -8.34 -16.90 -12.08
CA LEU A 225 -7.20 -17.62 -12.66
C LEU A 225 -7.02 -17.24 -14.14
N PRO A 226 -5.77 -17.25 -14.64
CA PRO A 226 -5.50 -17.05 -16.06
C PRO A 226 -6.14 -18.17 -16.89
N GLU A 227 -6.74 -17.82 -18.03
CA GLU A 227 -7.41 -18.80 -18.90
C GLU A 227 -6.40 -19.69 -19.65
N GLY A 228 -6.76 -20.97 -19.82
CA GLY A 228 -6.07 -21.90 -20.71
C GLY A 228 -4.67 -22.37 -20.26
N LYS A 229 -4.09 -21.81 -19.20
CA LYS A 229 -2.80 -22.23 -18.64
C LYS A 229 -2.77 -22.07 -17.11
N PRO A 230 -2.09 -22.96 -16.37
CA PRO A 230 -1.99 -22.82 -14.92
C PRO A 230 -1.23 -21.54 -14.55
N PRO A 231 -1.60 -20.89 -13.44
CA PRO A 231 -0.85 -19.77 -12.87
C PRO A 231 0.57 -20.19 -12.48
N THR A 232 1.50 -19.28 -12.67
CA THR A 232 2.90 -19.42 -12.28
C THR A 232 3.20 -18.76 -10.94
N HIS A 233 2.43 -17.74 -10.58
CA HIS A 233 2.63 -16.98 -9.36
C HIS A 233 1.30 -16.64 -8.70
N LEU A 234 1.31 -16.54 -7.37
CA LEU A 234 0.35 -15.77 -6.60
C LEU A 234 1.00 -14.40 -6.36
N VAL A 235 0.45 -13.34 -6.93
CA VAL A 235 0.95 -11.98 -6.72
C VAL A 235 0.08 -11.32 -5.65
N VAL A 236 0.69 -10.84 -4.57
CA VAL A 236 -0.03 -10.25 -3.43
C VAL A 236 0.41 -8.81 -3.22
N SER A 237 -0.54 -7.87 -3.18
CA SER A 237 -0.31 -6.47 -2.80
C SER A 237 -1.23 -6.03 -1.65
N GLU A 238 -1.11 -4.78 -1.20
CA GLU A 238 -1.89 -4.27 -0.05
C GLU A 238 -3.32 -3.87 -0.40
N SER A 239 -3.53 -3.30 -1.59
CA SER A 239 -4.83 -2.88 -2.08
C SER A 239 -5.11 -3.40 -3.48
N ALA A 240 -6.39 -3.56 -3.82
CA ALA A 240 -6.80 -4.01 -5.14
C ALA A 240 -6.40 -3.02 -6.26
N ILE A 241 -6.27 -1.73 -5.93
CA ILE A 241 -5.78 -0.72 -6.89
C ILE A 241 -4.30 -0.97 -7.21
N ASP A 242 -3.48 -1.27 -6.20
CA ASP A 242 -2.07 -1.60 -6.40
C ASP A 242 -1.93 -2.93 -7.13
N THR A 243 -2.83 -3.89 -6.86
CA THR A 243 -2.87 -5.15 -7.59
C THR A 243 -3.13 -4.93 -9.09
N LEU A 244 -4.12 -4.11 -9.43
CA LEU A 244 -4.44 -3.76 -10.81
C LEU A 244 -3.31 -2.96 -11.47
N SER A 245 -2.65 -2.08 -10.70
CA SER A 245 -1.52 -1.28 -11.19
C SER A 245 -0.34 -2.19 -11.53
N TYR A 246 0.02 -3.10 -10.63
CA TYR A 246 1.04 -4.12 -10.85
C TYR A 246 0.73 -4.94 -12.10
N ALA A 247 -0.49 -5.46 -12.22
CA ALA A 247 -0.89 -6.28 -13.37
C ALA A 247 -0.79 -5.54 -14.70
N GLN A 248 -1.10 -4.24 -14.71
CA GLN A 248 -0.99 -3.41 -15.91
C GLN A 248 0.48 -3.16 -16.32
N MET A 249 1.38 -3.00 -15.35
CA MET A 249 2.81 -2.79 -15.60
C MET A 249 3.56 -4.09 -15.92
N HIS A 250 2.98 -5.25 -15.59
CA HIS A 250 3.56 -6.57 -15.85
C HIS A 250 2.65 -7.39 -16.79
N PRO A 251 2.43 -6.92 -18.03
CA PRO A 251 1.53 -7.60 -18.96
C PRO A 251 2.04 -9.00 -19.32
N GLY A 252 1.11 -9.95 -19.46
CA GLY A 252 1.43 -11.32 -19.87
C GLY A 252 1.89 -12.24 -18.73
N GLU A 253 1.99 -11.72 -17.50
CA GLU A 253 2.24 -12.56 -16.35
C GLU A 253 1.05 -13.49 -16.07
N ARG A 254 1.33 -14.80 -15.97
CA ARG A 254 0.31 -15.79 -15.63
C ARG A 254 0.22 -15.88 -14.11
N ALA A 255 -0.52 -14.96 -13.49
CA ALA A 255 -0.65 -14.90 -12.05
C ALA A 255 -2.11 -15.01 -11.60
N LEU A 256 -2.31 -15.61 -10.42
CA LEU A 256 -3.46 -15.28 -9.59
C LEU A 256 -3.09 -14.02 -8.80
N TYR A 257 -3.82 -12.94 -9.04
CA TYR A 257 -3.62 -11.69 -8.31
C TYR A 257 -4.50 -11.61 -7.07
N ALA A 258 -3.93 -11.13 -5.97
CA ALA A 258 -4.59 -10.96 -4.69
C ALA A 258 -4.23 -9.63 -4.02
N SER A 259 -5.17 -9.08 -3.25
CA SER A 259 -4.92 -7.96 -2.34
C SER A 259 -5.27 -8.35 -0.91
N THR A 260 -4.44 -7.92 0.04
CA THR A 260 -4.75 -8.09 1.46
C THR A 260 -5.89 -7.18 1.91
N SER A 261 -6.16 -6.05 1.27
CA SER A 261 -7.24 -5.12 1.66
C SER A 261 -7.21 -4.84 3.17
N GLY A 262 -6.03 -4.46 3.67
CA GLY A 262 -5.73 -4.28 5.09
C GLY A 262 -4.57 -5.15 5.59
N THR A 263 -4.45 -5.27 6.91
CA THR A 263 -3.33 -5.92 7.60
C THR A 263 -3.11 -7.37 7.17
N LEU A 264 -1.87 -7.76 6.87
CA LEU A 264 -1.50 -9.15 6.62
C LEU A 264 -1.53 -9.98 7.92
N THR A 265 -2.56 -10.80 8.10
CA THR A 265 -2.75 -11.69 9.27
C THR A 265 -2.30 -13.12 8.97
N ALA A 266 -2.12 -13.94 10.01
CA ALA A 266 -1.86 -15.38 9.85
C ALA A 266 -2.97 -16.09 9.04
N ASN A 267 -4.24 -15.73 9.24
CA ASN A 267 -5.37 -16.31 8.49
C ASN A 267 -5.26 -16.04 6.98
N LYS A 268 -4.76 -14.86 6.58
CA LYS A 268 -4.50 -14.57 5.17
C LYS A 268 -3.34 -15.41 4.63
N ILE A 269 -2.28 -15.60 5.41
CA ILE A 269 -1.18 -16.51 5.02
C ILE A 269 -1.70 -17.94 4.81
N PHE A 270 -2.54 -18.44 5.72
CA PHE A 270 -3.18 -19.75 5.57
C PHE A 270 -4.04 -19.82 4.29
N GLU A 271 -4.81 -18.77 4.01
CA GLU A 271 -5.61 -18.69 2.78
C GLU A 271 -4.72 -18.66 1.53
N MET A 272 -3.61 -17.92 1.53
CA MET A 272 -2.64 -17.92 0.42
C MET A 272 -2.05 -19.30 0.19
N LYS A 273 -1.61 -20.00 1.26
CA LYS A 273 -1.10 -21.37 1.16
C LYS A 273 -2.15 -22.34 0.62
N ARG A 274 -3.40 -22.23 1.08
CA ARG A 274 -4.54 -23.03 0.59
C ARG A 274 -4.74 -22.82 -0.91
N LEU A 275 -4.82 -21.56 -1.36
CA LEU A 275 -4.98 -21.20 -2.77
C LEU A 275 -3.80 -21.71 -3.62
N MET A 276 -2.57 -21.56 -3.15
CA MET A 276 -1.39 -22.06 -3.86
C MET A 276 -1.40 -23.59 -3.99
N GLY A 277 -1.83 -24.32 -2.95
CA GLY A 277 -1.95 -25.77 -2.97
C GLY A 277 -3.05 -26.27 -3.92
N GLU A 278 -4.26 -25.72 -3.79
CA GLU A 278 -5.43 -26.10 -4.61
C GLU A 278 -5.20 -25.82 -6.10
N GLU A 279 -4.69 -24.64 -6.41
CA GLU A 279 -4.47 -24.18 -7.79
C GLU A 279 -3.07 -24.52 -8.35
N ARG A 280 -2.28 -25.29 -7.57
CA ARG A 280 -0.93 -25.75 -7.91
C ARG A 280 0.00 -24.61 -8.35
N ILE A 281 -0.03 -23.50 -7.61
CA ILE A 281 0.78 -22.31 -7.86
C ILE A 281 2.17 -22.52 -7.24
N PRO A 282 3.26 -22.51 -8.04
CA PRO A 282 4.59 -22.90 -7.54
C PRO A 282 5.37 -21.78 -6.83
N ALA A 283 4.90 -20.53 -6.91
CA ALA A 283 5.61 -19.37 -6.39
C ALA A 283 4.67 -18.27 -5.91
N ILE A 284 5.13 -17.47 -4.96
CA ILE A 284 4.45 -16.27 -4.48
C ILE A 284 5.33 -15.05 -4.68
N LYS A 285 4.75 -13.98 -5.21
CA LYS A 285 5.36 -12.66 -5.34
C LYS A 285 4.77 -11.73 -4.30
N SER A 286 5.61 -11.28 -3.39
CA SER A 286 5.29 -10.24 -2.42
C SER A 286 5.45 -8.88 -3.10
N ALA A 287 4.35 -8.28 -3.54
CA ALA A 287 4.28 -6.99 -4.22
C ALA A 287 3.66 -5.92 -3.31
N PHE A 288 4.09 -5.87 -2.04
CA PHE A 288 3.68 -4.83 -1.10
C PHE A 288 4.37 -3.50 -1.37
N ASP A 289 3.82 -2.43 -0.80
CA ASP A 289 4.29 -1.07 -1.01
C ASP A 289 5.76 -0.92 -0.55
N ASN A 290 6.47 0.04 -1.13
CA ASN A 290 7.86 0.36 -0.76
C ASN A 290 7.92 1.38 0.38
N ASP A 291 7.17 1.10 1.44
CA ASP A 291 7.18 1.85 2.69
C ASP A 291 7.39 0.91 3.89
N THR A 292 7.56 1.47 5.09
CA THR A 292 7.81 0.69 6.31
C THR A 292 6.75 -0.40 6.53
N GLN A 293 5.49 -0.13 6.22
CA GLN A 293 4.40 -1.08 6.45
C GLN A 293 4.44 -2.22 5.43
N GLY A 294 4.72 -1.93 4.16
CA GLY A 294 4.88 -2.94 3.13
C GLY A 294 6.10 -3.84 3.35
N HIS A 295 7.21 -3.30 3.84
CA HIS A 295 8.36 -4.10 4.26
C HIS A 295 8.05 -4.94 5.51
N HIS A 296 7.26 -4.43 6.45
CA HIS A 296 6.79 -5.25 7.58
C HIS A 296 5.88 -6.41 7.11
N PHE A 297 5.04 -6.21 6.09
CA PHE A 297 4.26 -7.29 5.50
C PHE A 297 5.13 -8.34 4.79
N ASP A 298 6.23 -7.95 4.13
CA ASP A 298 7.19 -8.93 3.62
C ASP A 298 7.75 -9.80 4.76
N THR A 299 8.12 -9.20 5.90
CA THR A 299 8.62 -9.97 7.05
C THR A 299 7.60 -10.99 7.54
N ARG A 300 6.33 -10.59 7.63
CA ARG A 300 5.22 -11.47 8.02
C ARG A 300 4.96 -12.56 6.98
N LEU A 301 5.09 -12.26 5.70
CA LEU A 301 4.96 -13.24 4.62
C LEU A 301 6.09 -14.26 4.68
N LEU A 302 7.34 -13.82 4.80
CA LEU A 302 8.51 -14.70 4.95
C LEU A 302 8.35 -15.61 6.17
N ALA A 303 7.99 -15.06 7.33
CA ALA A 303 7.73 -15.85 8.54
C ALA A 303 6.59 -16.85 8.32
N GLY A 304 5.51 -16.41 7.68
CA GLY A 304 4.34 -17.22 7.38
C GLY A 304 4.62 -18.38 6.42
N PHE A 305 5.56 -18.22 5.49
CA PHE A 305 5.94 -19.22 4.49
C PHE A 305 7.24 -19.98 4.82
N ALA A 306 7.85 -19.72 5.96
CA ALA A 306 9.04 -20.43 6.42
C ALA A 306 8.81 -21.94 6.46
N SER A 307 9.83 -22.70 6.06
CA SER A 307 9.78 -24.15 6.02
C SER A 307 9.83 -24.75 7.42
N GLU A 308 9.31 -25.96 7.59
CA GLU A 308 9.41 -26.69 8.87
C GLU A 308 10.88 -26.94 9.30
N GLN A 309 11.81 -26.95 8.34
CA GLN A 309 13.25 -27.09 8.58
C GLN A 309 13.90 -25.78 9.04
N ASN A 310 13.29 -24.64 8.70
CA ASN A 310 13.77 -23.31 9.06
C ASN A 310 12.65 -22.45 9.67
N PRO A 311 11.99 -22.88 10.78
CA PRO A 311 10.85 -22.13 11.32
C PRO A 311 11.23 -20.68 11.64
N MET A 312 10.40 -19.75 11.19
CA MET A 312 10.53 -18.33 11.47
C MET A 312 9.23 -17.80 12.04
N LYS A 313 9.33 -16.92 13.04
CA LYS A 313 8.16 -16.27 13.65
C LYS A 313 8.47 -14.84 14.06
N VAL A 314 7.49 -13.98 13.90
CA VAL A 314 7.49 -12.65 14.54
C VAL A 314 7.09 -12.85 16.01
N VAL A 315 8.03 -12.59 16.92
CA VAL A 315 7.84 -12.79 18.37
C VAL A 315 7.19 -11.58 19.02
N ARG A 316 7.57 -10.38 18.57
CA ARG A 316 7.08 -9.12 19.12
C ARG A 316 7.00 -8.07 18.04
N GLU A 317 5.89 -7.34 18.02
CA GLU A 317 5.70 -6.15 17.20
C GLU A 317 5.54 -4.95 18.13
N HIS A 318 6.46 -4.00 18.02
CA HIS A 318 6.41 -2.72 18.72
C HIS A 318 6.52 -1.60 17.69
N GLU A 319 6.00 -0.42 18.00
CA GLU A 319 5.95 0.76 17.10
C GLU A 319 7.30 1.10 16.45
N HIS A 320 8.40 0.81 17.15
CA HIS A 320 9.77 1.12 16.73
C HIS A 320 10.67 -0.10 16.51
N LEU A 321 10.21 -1.31 16.88
CA LEU A 321 11.08 -2.48 16.87
C LEU A 321 10.28 -3.77 16.61
N LEU A 322 10.75 -4.54 15.65
CA LEU A 322 10.29 -5.87 15.34
C LEU A 322 11.25 -6.92 15.89
N THR A 323 10.74 -7.90 16.63
CA THR A 323 11.55 -9.04 17.10
C THR A 323 11.17 -10.28 16.32
N VAL A 324 12.14 -10.88 15.63
CA VAL A 324 11.95 -12.08 14.80
C VAL A 324 12.83 -13.20 15.32
N GLU A 325 12.31 -14.41 15.40
CA GLU A 325 13.07 -15.61 15.76
C GLU A 325 13.12 -16.55 14.56
N VAL A 326 14.30 -17.06 14.26
CA VAL A 326 14.57 -18.06 13.24
C VAL A 326 15.22 -19.26 13.92
N ASN A 327 14.64 -20.44 13.71
CA ASN A 327 15.24 -21.71 14.11
C ASN A 327 15.77 -22.40 12.86
N THR A 328 17.07 -22.66 12.79
CA THR A 328 17.66 -23.38 11.65
C THR A 328 18.93 -24.10 12.06
N THR A 329 19.11 -25.30 11.49
CA THR A 329 20.34 -26.10 11.60
C THR A 329 21.37 -25.72 10.52
N ASN A 330 20.97 -24.93 9.52
CA ASN A 330 21.83 -24.51 8.43
C ASN A 330 22.69 -23.30 8.84
N LEU A 331 23.86 -23.60 9.40
CA LEU A 331 24.82 -22.59 9.83
C LEU A 331 25.33 -21.72 8.68
N ALA A 332 25.45 -22.27 7.47
CA ALA A 332 25.93 -21.52 6.31
C ALA A 332 24.91 -20.44 5.88
N SER A 333 23.62 -20.78 5.85
CA SER A 333 22.54 -19.81 5.63
C SER A 333 22.58 -18.69 6.68
N MET A 334 22.73 -19.03 7.96
CA MET A 334 22.78 -18.03 9.03
C MET A 334 24.04 -17.17 9.01
N GLN A 335 25.17 -17.71 8.56
CA GLN A 335 26.38 -16.93 8.30
C GLN A 335 26.14 -15.91 7.17
N GLY A 336 25.48 -16.33 6.09
CA GLY A 336 25.08 -15.44 5.00
C GLY A 336 24.19 -14.30 5.48
N VAL A 337 23.15 -14.61 6.26
CA VAL A 337 22.29 -13.59 6.88
C VAL A 337 23.11 -12.63 7.73
N THR A 338 23.93 -13.17 8.65
CA THR A 338 24.72 -12.34 9.58
C THR A 338 25.70 -11.43 8.84
N GLN A 339 26.32 -11.90 7.76
CA GLN A 339 27.25 -11.12 6.95
C GLN A 339 26.55 -9.95 6.26
N GLN A 340 25.38 -10.18 5.66
CA GLN A 340 24.61 -9.12 5.01
C GLN A 340 24.14 -8.07 6.02
N LEU A 341 23.64 -8.48 7.18
CA LEU A 341 23.21 -7.55 8.23
C LEU A 341 24.37 -6.74 8.83
N LYS A 342 25.56 -7.34 8.95
CA LYS A 342 26.77 -6.60 9.34
C LYS A 342 27.16 -5.55 8.31
N ALA A 343 27.07 -5.88 7.02
CA ALA A 343 27.36 -4.92 5.94
C ALA A 343 26.37 -3.75 5.97
N PHE A 344 25.08 -4.03 6.15
CA PHE A 344 24.06 -2.99 6.36
C PHE A 344 24.41 -2.09 7.55
N ASN A 345 24.65 -2.66 8.74
CA ASN A 345 24.97 -1.87 9.93
C ASN A 345 26.24 -1.02 9.77
N ALA A 346 27.26 -1.53 9.07
CA ALA A 346 28.48 -0.80 8.78
C ALA A 346 28.19 0.41 7.87
N HIS A 347 27.40 0.21 6.81
CA HIS A 347 26.99 1.29 5.92
C HIS A 347 26.15 2.35 6.64
N THR A 348 25.16 1.94 7.44
CA THR A 348 24.34 2.87 8.25
C THR A 348 25.19 3.67 9.23
N THR A 349 26.18 3.03 9.87
CA THR A 349 27.11 3.70 10.79
C THR A 349 27.95 4.74 10.05
N GLU A 350 28.48 4.39 8.88
CA GLU A 350 29.27 5.31 8.06
C GLU A 350 28.44 6.51 7.59
N GLN A 351 27.22 6.27 7.13
CA GLN A 351 26.30 7.33 6.72
C GLN A 351 25.99 8.27 7.89
N TYR A 352 25.68 7.72 9.06
CA TYR A 352 25.43 8.49 10.27
C TYR A 352 26.64 9.37 10.64
N SER A 353 27.86 8.84 10.59
CA SER A 353 29.07 9.62 10.86
C SER A 353 29.27 10.76 9.85
N ARG A 354 28.97 10.54 8.57
CA ARG A 354 29.06 11.58 7.52
C ARG A 354 28.04 12.70 7.75
N GLU A 355 26.81 12.36 8.13
CA GLU A 355 25.71 13.33 8.31
C GLU A 355 25.79 14.11 9.63
N SER A 356 26.24 13.46 10.71
CA SER A 356 26.33 14.08 12.04
C SER A 356 27.56 15.00 12.20
N GLY A 357 28.61 14.80 11.40
CA GLY A 357 29.88 15.53 11.54
C GLY A 357 30.64 15.23 12.84
N GLU A 358 30.21 14.24 13.62
CA GLU A 358 30.88 13.81 14.85
C GLU A 358 32.02 12.84 14.51
N ALA A 359 33.23 13.16 14.98
CA ALA A 359 34.33 12.19 15.00
C ALA A 359 33.96 11.04 15.95
N SER A 360 34.20 9.80 15.48
CA SER A 360 33.93 8.53 16.14
C SER A 360 34.14 8.56 17.67
N SER A 361 33.07 8.81 18.41
CA SER A 361 33.01 8.60 19.86
C SER A 361 33.01 7.09 20.14
N PRO A 362 33.68 6.59 21.19
CA PRO A 362 33.71 5.16 21.51
C PRO A 362 32.34 4.59 21.92
N ALA A 363 31.36 5.45 22.25
CA ALA A 363 29.99 5.04 22.55
C ALA A 363 29.07 5.33 21.36
N ILE A 364 28.44 4.29 20.82
CA ILE A 364 27.41 4.41 19.77
C ILE A 364 26.23 5.25 20.33
N PRO A 365 25.89 6.41 19.71
CA PRO A 365 24.75 7.22 20.11
C PRO A 365 23.44 6.44 20.09
N GLN A 366 22.49 6.76 20.97
CA GLN A 366 21.21 6.04 21.04
C GLN A 366 20.43 6.14 19.72
N THR A 367 20.46 7.30 19.07
CA THR A 367 19.87 7.54 17.74
C THR A 367 20.42 6.59 16.68
N LEU A 368 21.73 6.32 16.68
CA LEU A 368 22.32 5.33 15.78
C LEU A 368 21.95 3.90 16.21
N ARG A 369 21.95 3.58 17.50
CA ARG A 369 21.55 2.25 17.99
C ARG A 369 20.15 1.86 17.57
N ASP A 370 19.23 2.82 17.57
CA ASP A 370 17.82 2.61 17.20
C ASP A 370 17.65 2.30 15.69
N GLU A 371 18.67 2.55 14.86
CA GLU A 371 18.69 2.28 13.41
C GLU A 371 19.43 0.99 13.04
N LEU A 372 20.14 0.35 13.98
CA LEU A 372 20.93 -0.85 13.72
C LEU A 372 20.15 -2.14 13.99
N ILE A 373 20.35 -3.13 13.13
CA ILE A 373 19.81 -4.47 13.33
C ILE A 373 20.71 -5.23 14.29
N SER A 374 20.15 -5.76 15.37
CA SER A 374 20.91 -6.62 16.29
C SER A 374 20.43 -8.07 16.23
N SER A 375 21.35 -9.00 16.50
CA SER A 375 21.04 -10.43 16.55
C SER A 375 21.65 -11.07 17.79
N ALA A 376 20.95 -12.05 18.35
CA ALA A 376 21.38 -12.84 19.49
C ALA A 376 21.11 -14.33 19.22
N ARG A 377 22.02 -15.20 19.66
CA ARG A 377 21.80 -16.65 19.62
C ARG A 377 21.24 -17.09 20.97
N LEU A 378 19.99 -17.57 20.98
CA LEU A 378 19.29 -17.99 22.20
C LEU A 378 19.45 -19.49 22.51
N GLY A 379 19.90 -20.27 21.53
CA GLY A 379 20.10 -21.70 21.67
C GLY A 379 20.98 -22.26 20.55
N PRO A 380 21.15 -23.60 20.46
CA PRO A 380 22.00 -24.21 19.43
C PRO A 380 21.55 -23.85 18.01
N ASN A 381 20.25 -23.79 17.75
CA ASN A 381 19.72 -23.49 16.41
C ASN A 381 18.81 -22.26 16.38
N THR A 382 18.68 -21.54 17.50
CA THR A 382 17.71 -20.45 17.65
C THR A 382 18.42 -19.10 17.62
N TYR A 383 18.04 -18.27 16.65
CA TYR A 383 18.56 -16.93 16.42
C TYR A 383 17.42 -15.93 16.56
N GLN A 384 17.63 -14.88 17.33
CA GLN A 384 16.70 -13.78 17.51
C GLN A 384 17.27 -12.51 16.90
N PHE A 385 16.46 -11.82 16.13
CA PHE A 385 16.78 -10.55 15.49
C PHE A 385 15.88 -9.46 16.06
N HIS A 386 16.48 -8.30 16.32
CA HIS A 386 15.78 -7.07 16.62
C HIS A 386 15.99 -6.13 15.43
N VAL A 387 14.91 -5.87 14.71
CA VAL A 387 14.91 -5.11 13.46
C VAL A 387 14.15 -3.80 13.72
N PRO A 388 14.79 -2.63 13.58
CA PRO A 388 14.11 -1.35 13.65
C PRO A 388 12.90 -1.26 12.72
N MET A 389 11.83 -0.60 13.18
CA MET A 389 10.61 -0.41 12.39
C MET A 389 10.76 0.78 11.41
N ASN A 390 11.72 0.65 10.50
CA ASN A 390 11.93 1.57 9.38
C ASN A 390 12.12 0.78 8.08
N ARG A 391 11.97 1.47 6.95
CA ARG A 391 11.96 0.85 5.62
C ARG A 391 13.30 0.18 5.31
N GLU A 392 14.40 0.85 5.58
CA GLU A 392 15.76 0.43 5.21
C GLU A 392 16.17 -0.84 5.98
N ALA A 393 15.96 -0.87 7.30
CA ALA A 393 16.31 -2.01 8.15
C ALA A 393 15.42 -3.23 7.88
N LEU A 394 14.10 -3.03 7.72
CA LEU A 394 13.20 -4.12 7.35
C LEU A 394 13.55 -4.67 5.96
N GLY A 395 13.83 -3.80 4.99
CA GLY A 395 14.24 -4.21 3.65
C GLY A 395 15.53 -5.02 3.65
N ALA A 396 16.57 -4.55 4.35
CA ALA A 396 17.83 -5.27 4.50
C ALA A 396 17.64 -6.63 5.19
N PHE A 397 16.81 -6.68 6.23
CA PHE A 397 16.47 -7.92 6.92
C PHE A 397 15.76 -8.92 6.01
N ASN A 398 14.71 -8.47 5.32
CA ASN A 398 13.90 -9.31 4.44
C ASN A 398 14.71 -9.84 3.26
N GLN A 399 15.58 -9.01 2.67
CA GLN A 399 16.49 -9.45 1.61
C GLN A 399 17.47 -10.52 2.12
N ALA A 400 18.12 -10.30 3.25
CA ALA A 400 19.09 -11.24 3.81
C ALA A 400 18.45 -12.59 4.14
N ILE A 401 17.29 -12.57 4.77
CA ILE A 401 16.52 -13.76 5.17
C ILE A 401 15.92 -14.47 3.96
N GLY A 402 15.33 -13.73 3.01
CA GLY A 402 14.72 -14.27 1.80
C GLY A 402 15.72 -14.95 0.86
N GLN A 403 16.95 -14.43 0.77
CA GLN A 403 18.00 -15.00 -0.08
C GLN A 403 18.74 -16.17 0.56
N SER A 404 18.88 -16.18 1.89
CA SER A 404 19.75 -17.15 2.57
C SER A 404 18.99 -18.35 3.13
N LEU A 405 17.73 -18.20 3.53
CA LEU A 405 16.92 -19.31 4.06
C LEU A 405 16.21 -20.07 2.95
N GLN A 406 15.92 -21.35 3.21
CA GLN A 406 15.14 -22.20 2.32
C GLN A 406 13.67 -22.20 2.74
N TYR A 407 12.79 -22.07 1.74
CA TYR A 407 11.34 -22.05 1.88
C TYR A 407 10.71 -23.19 1.10
N ASP A 408 9.57 -23.70 1.56
CA ASP A 408 8.85 -24.80 0.87
C ASP A 408 8.27 -24.35 -0.47
N GLN A 409 7.98 -23.04 -0.59
CA GLN A 409 7.52 -22.39 -1.80
C GLN A 409 8.52 -21.33 -2.22
N LYS A 410 8.66 -21.11 -3.53
CA LYS A 410 9.48 -20.01 -4.03
C LYS A 410 8.83 -18.68 -3.65
N ILE A 411 9.56 -17.83 -2.94
CA ILE A 411 9.13 -16.47 -2.58
C ILE A 411 9.97 -15.46 -3.34
N GLU A 412 9.31 -14.52 -4.00
CA GLU A 412 9.95 -13.40 -4.70
C GLU A 412 9.48 -12.09 -4.08
N LEU A 413 10.42 -11.31 -3.52
CA LEU A 413 10.12 -9.98 -3.01
C LEU A 413 10.27 -8.97 -4.15
N VAL A 414 9.19 -8.26 -4.49
CA VAL A 414 9.16 -7.24 -5.54
C VAL A 414 8.56 -5.95 -4.97
N LYS A 415 9.18 -4.82 -5.30
CA LYS A 415 8.77 -3.50 -4.78
C LYS A 415 8.50 -2.53 -5.92
N SER A 416 7.59 -1.61 -5.66
CA SER A 416 7.46 -0.37 -6.42
C SER A 416 8.75 0.45 -6.34
N GLN A 417 9.03 1.24 -7.37
CA GLN A 417 10.12 2.20 -7.40
C GLN A 417 9.84 3.37 -6.46
N GLY A 418 8.65 3.96 -6.60
CA GLY A 418 8.08 4.96 -5.70
C GLY A 418 7.44 4.31 -4.49
N LYS A 419 6.47 5.00 -3.87
CA LYS A 419 5.84 4.53 -2.64
C LYS A 419 4.96 3.30 -2.86
N ASP A 420 4.08 3.35 -3.86
CA ASP A 420 3.12 2.30 -4.18
C ASP A 420 3.02 2.06 -5.69
N TRP A 421 2.46 0.92 -6.09
CA TRP A 421 2.37 0.52 -7.49
C TRP A 421 1.47 1.45 -8.33
N ASN A 422 0.50 2.12 -7.71
CA ASN A 422 -0.36 3.04 -8.43
C ASN A 422 0.34 4.36 -8.76
N GLU A 423 1.16 4.86 -7.84
CA GLU A 423 2.01 6.01 -8.07
C GLU A 423 2.98 5.73 -9.23
N ASP A 424 3.67 4.59 -9.19
CA ASP A 424 4.58 4.16 -10.26
C ASP A 424 3.89 4.11 -11.62
N LEU A 425 2.69 3.51 -11.68
CA LEU A 425 1.94 3.41 -12.92
C LEU A 425 1.59 4.79 -13.49
N LYS A 426 1.17 5.73 -12.63
CA LYS A 426 0.85 7.09 -13.04
C LYS A 426 2.09 7.84 -13.54
N GLN A 427 3.22 7.64 -12.87
CA GLN A 427 4.49 8.23 -13.27
C GLN A 427 4.92 7.68 -14.65
N GLU A 428 4.85 6.36 -14.85
CA GLU A 428 5.17 5.72 -16.13
C GLU A 428 4.28 6.23 -17.26
N GLN A 429 2.96 6.32 -17.03
CA GLN A 429 2.02 6.85 -18.03
C GLN A 429 2.29 8.32 -18.35
N MET A 430 2.56 9.15 -17.33
CA MET A 430 2.92 10.55 -17.53
C MET A 430 4.18 10.66 -18.38
N GLN A 431 5.21 9.87 -18.09
CA GLN A 431 6.44 9.83 -18.89
C GLN A 431 6.17 9.42 -20.34
N ARG A 432 5.32 8.41 -20.58
CA ARG A 432 4.92 7.99 -21.94
C ARG A 432 4.17 9.08 -22.70
N VAL A 433 3.25 9.80 -22.04
CA VAL A 433 2.52 10.93 -22.65
C VAL A 433 3.49 12.06 -23.00
N VAL A 434 4.38 12.42 -22.08
CA VAL A 434 5.42 13.43 -22.32
C VAL A 434 6.30 13.03 -23.51
N GLN A 435 6.71 11.76 -23.60
CA GLN A 435 7.47 11.24 -24.74
C GLN A 435 6.69 11.28 -26.06
N GLN A 436 5.39 10.99 -26.04
CA GLN A 436 4.53 11.02 -27.25
C GLN A 436 4.25 12.45 -27.74
N GLU A 437 3.92 13.36 -26.83
CA GLU A 437 3.67 14.78 -27.15
C GLU A 437 4.94 15.48 -27.66
N LEU A 438 6.10 15.14 -27.10
CA LEU A 438 7.40 15.63 -27.58
C LEU A 438 7.91 14.90 -28.84
N GLY A 439 7.33 13.76 -29.20
CA GLY A 439 7.77 12.85 -30.28
C GLY A 439 7.11 13.06 -31.65
N SER A 440 6.24 14.07 -31.84
CA SER A 440 5.50 14.30 -33.10
C SER A 440 6.20 15.21 -34.12
N VAL A 441 7.48 15.54 -33.94
CA VAL A 441 8.29 16.23 -34.97
C VAL A 441 9.12 15.19 -35.72
N ALA A 442 8.57 14.66 -36.81
CA ALA A 442 9.22 13.66 -37.64
C ALA A 442 10.43 14.22 -38.43
N THR A 443 11.63 13.84 -37.96
CA THR A 443 12.68 13.12 -38.70
C THR A 443 13.09 13.57 -40.11
N GLN A 444 14.36 13.99 -40.24
CA GLN A 444 15.24 13.59 -41.35
C GLN A 444 16.72 13.74 -40.96
N GLN A 445 17.42 12.60 -40.86
CA GLN A 445 18.81 12.28 -41.28
C GLN A 445 19.55 11.33 -40.31
N GLN A 446 20.09 10.27 -40.95
CA GLN A 446 20.91 9.12 -40.50
C GLN A 446 22.23 9.56 -39.85
N ALA A 447 23.01 8.84 -39.03
CA ALA A 447 23.08 7.54 -38.31
C ALA A 447 24.46 7.57 -37.55
N PRO A 448 24.99 6.51 -36.87
CA PRO A 448 24.42 5.34 -36.20
C PRO A 448 24.79 5.25 -34.68
N ALA A 449 24.23 4.23 -34.04
CA ALA A 449 24.27 3.87 -32.62
C ALA A 449 25.65 3.65 -31.97
N VAL A 450 25.73 3.93 -30.66
CA VAL A 450 26.34 3.05 -29.63
C VAL A 450 25.47 3.11 -28.37
N ALA A 451 25.19 1.95 -27.78
CA ALA A 451 24.24 1.73 -26.70
C ALA A 451 24.73 2.21 -25.31
N GLY A 452 23.77 2.55 -24.44
CA GLY A 452 23.93 2.64 -22.99
C GLY A 452 22.59 2.39 -22.29
N GLU A 453 22.55 1.40 -21.40
CA GLU A 453 21.38 0.90 -20.67
C GLU A 453 20.84 1.92 -19.63
N LYS A 454 19.56 1.81 -19.25
CA LYS A 454 18.97 2.34 -17.99
C LYS A 454 19.29 3.81 -17.61
N GLY A 455 18.89 4.79 -18.42
CA GLY A 455 18.82 6.18 -17.95
C GLY A 455 20.17 6.86 -17.62
N GLU A 456 21.29 6.21 -17.91
CA GLU A 456 22.62 6.81 -17.81
C GLU A 456 22.85 7.76 -18.99
N ARG A 457 23.57 8.85 -18.74
CA ARG A 457 23.92 9.89 -19.71
C ARG A 457 25.40 10.17 -19.61
N LEU A 458 26.02 10.37 -20.77
CA LEU A 458 27.44 10.66 -20.88
C LEU A 458 27.62 12.12 -21.30
N VAL A 459 28.52 12.81 -20.61
CA VAL A 459 28.87 14.21 -20.91
C VAL A 459 30.37 14.33 -20.97
N THR A 460 30.86 15.00 -22.00
CA THR A 460 32.29 15.31 -22.15
C THR A 460 32.51 16.78 -21.83
N ILE A 461 33.52 17.08 -21.04
CA ILE A 461 33.92 18.45 -20.70
C ILE A 461 35.34 18.67 -21.20
N GLU A 462 35.52 19.60 -22.12
CA GLU A 462 36.86 20.15 -22.40
C GLU A 462 37.14 21.33 -21.47
N TYR A 463 38.15 21.21 -20.63
CA TYR A 463 38.58 22.25 -19.71
C TYR A 463 39.96 22.80 -20.10
N ARG A 464 40.08 24.12 -20.17
CA ARG A 464 41.26 24.83 -20.69
C ARG A 464 41.84 25.77 -19.65
N GLU A 465 43.13 25.61 -19.39
CA GLU A 465 43.88 26.39 -18.41
C GLU A 465 45.16 26.98 -19.01
N SER A 466 45.59 28.13 -18.50
CA SER A 466 46.91 28.69 -18.84
C SER A 466 48.01 27.95 -18.06
N ARG A 467 49.16 27.69 -18.70
CA ARG A 467 50.35 27.15 -18.02
C ARG A 467 50.92 28.07 -16.94
N ASP A 468 50.58 29.36 -16.99
CA ASP A 468 51.09 30.39 -16.09
C ASP A 468 50.18 30.59 -14.84
N GLU A 469 49.04 29.89 -14.77
CA GLU A 469 48.08 29.97 -13.66
C GLU A 469 48.12 28.72 -12.77
N MET A 470 47.71 28.86 -11.51
CA MET A 470 47.53 27.72 -10.60
C MET A 470 46.36 26.86 -11.10
N SER A 471 46.60 25.56 -11.32
CA SER A 471 45.56 24.65 -11.84
C SER A 471 44.39 24.53 -10.88
N GLN A 472 43.19 24.66 -11.42
CA GLN A 472 41.92 24.46 -10.75
C GLN A 472 41.25 23.13 -11.14
N LEU A 473 41.88 22.32 -11.99
CA LEU A 473 41.34 21.06 -12.47
C LEU A 473 40.91 20.12 -11.33
N SER A 474 41.73 19.97 -10.29
CA SER A 474 41.40 19.12 -9.13
C SER A 474 40.17 19.63 -8.36
N THR A 475 40.05 20.95 -8.22
CA THR A 475 38.91 21.59 -7.56
C THR A 475 37.64 21.44 -8.40
N LEU A 476 37.76 21.56 -9.72
CA LEU A 476 36.65 21.31 -10.65
C LEU A 476 36.16 19.87 -10.56
N GLN A 477 37.06 18.88 -10.59
CA GLN A 477 36.72 17.47 -10.47
C GLN A 477 35.97 17.18 -9.15
N GLN A 478 36.50 17.66 -8.02
CA GLN A 478 35.84 17.52 -6.71
C GLN A 478 34.44 18.15 -6.67
N ASN A 479 34.25 19.31 -7.31
CA ASN A 479 32.95 19.97 -7.37
C ASN A 479 31.94 19.20 -8.23
N LEU A 480 32.39 18.61 -9.34
CA LEU A 480 31.54 17.78 -10.21
C LEU A 480 31.14 16.47 -9.53
N GLU A 481 32.05 15.81 -8.83
CA GLU A 481 31.75 14.62 -8.02
C GLU A 481 30.80 14.94 -6.87
N LYS A 482 31.02 16.05 -6.17
CA LYS A 482 30.13 16.52 -5.09
C LYS A 482 28.72 16.86 -5.59
N ALA A 483 28.59 17.32 -6.84
CA ALA A 483 27.31 17.58 -7.48
C ALA A 483 26.57 16.29 -7.89
N GLY A 484 27.27 15.15 -7.93
CA GLY A 484 26.69 13.83 -8.23
C GLY A 484 27.10 13.24 -9.57
N LEU A 485 28.10 13.81 -10.26
CA LEU A 485 28.66 13.23 -11.49
C LEU A 485 29.75 12.21 -11.17
N SER A 486 29.83 11.14 -11.96
CA SER A 486 30.95 10.19 -11.92
C SER A 486 31.94 10.51 -13.03
N ILE A 487 33.23 10.57 -12.72
CA ILE A 487 34.29 10.82 -13.71
C ILE A 487 34.86 9.47 -14.15
N ASP A 488 34.69 9.13 -15.43
CA ASP A 488 35.27 7.90 -16.00
C ASP A 488 36.74 8.09 -16.31
N HIS A 489 37.03 9.15 -17.07
CA HIS A 489 38.34 9.37 -17.68
C HIS A 489 38.68 10.86 -17.68
N SER A 490 39.96 11.15 -17.47
CA SER A 490 40.55 12.49 -17.54
C SER A 490 41.79 12.42 -18.43
N LEU A 491 41.68 12.96 -19.64
CA LEU A 491 42.72 12.87 -20.69
C LEU A 491 43.26 14.26 -21.01
N ARG A 492 44.58 14.42 -20.96
CA ARG A 492 45.22 15.65 -21.42
C ARG A 492 45.33 15.61 -22.94
N LEU A 493 44.82 16.63 -23.63
CA LEU A 493 44.82 16.69 -25.09
C LEU A 493 46.19 17.15 -25.63
N GLU A 494 46.80 16.36 -26.52
CA GLU A 494 48.03 16.73 -27.22
C GLU A 494 47.71 17.65 -28.41
N GLY A 495 48.25 18.88 -28.41
CA GLY A 495 48.01 19.87 -29.48
C GLY A 495 47.47 21.22 -29.02
N ALA A 496 47.29 21.46 -27.72
CA ALA A 496 46.96 22.79 -27.19
C ALA A 496 48.05 23.83 -27.55
N GLN A 497 47.65 25.09 -27.73
CA GLN A 497 48.57 26.20 -28.01
C GLN A 497 49.74 26.23 -27.00
N PRO A 498 50.93 26.76 -27.33
CA PRO A 498 52.15 26.60 -26.53
C PRO A 498 52.06 27.00 -25.03
N ARG A 499 51.05 27.80 -24.66
CA ARG A 499 50.79 28.29 -23.29
C ARG A 499 49.49 27.78 -22.66
N GLU A 500 48.81 26.84 -23.29
CA GLU A 500 47.51 26.31 -22.85
C GLU A 500 47.61 24.83 -22.49
N ILE A 501 46.82 24.40 -21.50
CA ILE A 501 46.61 23.01 -21.11
C ILE A 501 45.13 22.73 -21.35
N ALA A 502 44.82 21.84 -22.29
CA ALA A 502 43.47 21.35 -22.49
C ALA A 502 43.35 19.94 -21.89
N THR A 503 42.31 19.71 -21.10
CA THR A 503 41.97 18.43 -20.48
C THR A 503 40.55 18.07 -20.84
N GLU A 504 40.35 16.89 -21.41
CA GLU A 504 39.05 16.29 -21.65
C GLU A 504 38.67 15.43 -20.44
N LEU A 505 37.48 15.66 -19.89
CA LEU A 505 36.87 14.84 -18.86
C LEU A 505 35.67 14.13 -19.48
N THR A 506 35.58 12.81 -19.35
CA THR A 506 34.37 12.05 -19.67
C THR A 506 33.67 11.70 -18.37
N LEU A 507 32.40 12.11 -18.25
CA LEU A 507 31.61 11.96 -17.04
C LEU A 507 30.28 11.28 -17.34
N ARG A 508 29.69 10.70 -16.29
CA ARG A 508 28.37 10.08 -16.33
C ARG A 508 27.47 10.62 -15.24
N TYR A 509 26.19 10.66 -15.53
CA TYR A 509 25.12 10.86 -14.57
C TYR A 509 23.92 10.02 -14.95
N THR A 510 23.02 9.74 -14.01
CA THR A 510 21.76 9.04 -14.29
C THR A 510 20.59 9.99 -14.11
N ILE A 511 19.60 9.89 -15.00
CA ILE A 511 18.39 10.74 -14.98
C ILE A 511 17.43 10.42 -13.82
N ASP A 512 17.66 9.32 -13.11
CA ASP A 512 16.92 8.92 -11.90
C ASP A 512 17.63 9.34 -10.60
N SER A 513 18.78 10.02 -10.69
CA SER A 513 19.55 10.45 -9.53
C SER A 513 18.75 11.38 -8.62
N ALA A 514 18.77 11.11 -7.31
CA ALA A 514 18.22 12.01 -6.30
C ALA A 514 18.90 13.40 -6.32
N GLN A 515 20.10 13.50 -6.90
CA GLN A 515 20.91 14.71 -7.02
C GLN A 515 20.77 15.38 -8.40
N LEU A 516 19.88 14.90 -9.27
CA LEU A 516 19.73 15.44 -10.64
C LEU A 516 19.57 16.97 -10.71
N PRO A 517 18.88 17.66 -9.78
CA PRO A 517 18.86 19.13 -9.78
C PRO A 517 20.24 19.76 -9.56
N ALA A 518 21.04 19.20 -8.65
CA ALA A 518 22.41 19.66 -8.40
C ALA A 518 23.34 19.37 -9.58
N ILE A 519 23.23 18.17 -10.17
CA ILE A 519 23.94 17.78 -11.40
C ILE A 519 23.60 18.76 -12.53
N SER A 520 22.31 19.06 -12.72
CA SER A 520 21.84 19.96 -13.76
C SER A 520 22.37 21.38 -13.58
N ALA A 521 22.31 21.91 -12.36
CA ALA A 521 22.84 23.23 -12.03
C ALA A 521 24.36 23.30 -12.23
N ALA A 522 25.11 22.25 -11.86
CA ALA A 522 26.56 22.21 -12.02
C ALA A 522 26.96 22.22 -13.50
N LEU A 523 26.32 21.41 -14.35
CA LEU A 523 26.59 21.38 -15.79
C LEU A 523 26.19 22.68 -16.49
N ASP A 524 25.06 23.28 -16.13
CA ASP A 524 24.62 24.55 -16.71
C ASP A 524 25.50 25.72 -16.25
N SER A 525 25.93 25.74 -14.99
CA SER A 525 26.91 26.70 -14.50
C SER A 525 28.26 26.53 -15.20
N LEU A 526 28.66 25.30 -15.50
CA LEU A 526 29.92 25.03 -16.19
C LEU A 526 29.86 25.42 -17.67
N ALA A 527 28.71 25.25 -18.33
CA ALA A 527 28.50 25.67 -19.72
C ALA A 527 28.62 27.19 -19.93
N THR A 528 28.50 27.98 -18.85
CA THR A 528 28.73 29.44 -18.89
C THR A 528 30.16 29.84 -18.53
N ASN A 529 31.01 28.89 -18.13
CA ASN A 529 32.40 29.14 -17.76
C ASN A 529 33.25 29.26 -19.05
N PRO A 530 33.98 30.37 -19.26
CA PRO A 530 34.79 30.57 -20.47
C PRO A 530 35.97 29.59 -20.60
N LYS A 531 36.36 28.92 -19.50
CA LYS A 531 37.41 27.90 -19.48
C LYS A 531 36.89 26.49 -19.79
N ALA A 532 35.58 26.28 -19.91
CA ALA A 532 34.99 24.98 -20.10
C ALA A 532 34.11 24.94 -21.36
N THR A 533 34.14 23.83 -22.09
CA THR A 533 33.18 23.51 -23.14
C THR A 533 32.49 22.21 -22.74
N VAL A 534 31.18 22.27 -22.50
CA VAL A 534 30.36 21.12 -22.15
C VAL A 534 29.75 20.54 -23.43
N ILE A 535 30.09 19.30 -23.74
CA ILE A 535 29.63 18.56 -24.90
C ILE A 535 28.65 17.50 -24.40
N GLU A 536 27.37 17.80 -24.56
CA GLU A 536 26.24 16.96 -24.18
C GLU A 536 25.28 16.92 -25.37
N PRO A 537 24.72 15.75 -25.75
CA PRO A 537 23.66 15.71 -26.75
C PRO A 537 22.52 16.65 -26.36
N VAL A 538 22.04 17.46 -27.31
CA VAL A 538 20.99 18.47 -27.03
C VAL A 538 19.74 17.83 -26.42
N GLN A 539 19.41 16.61 -26.83
CA GLN A 539 18.30 15.84 -26.28
C GLN A 539 18.52 15.51 -24.80
N ASP A 540 19.69 15.00 -24.43
CA ASP A 540 20.07 14.66 -23.06
C ASP A 540 20.11 15.90 -22.15
N GLN A 541 20.68 16.99 -22.65
CA GLN A 541 20.68 18.28 -21.94
C GLN A 541 19.27 18.78 -21.65
N THR A 542 18.37 18.67 -22.63
CA THR A 542 16.98 19.13 -22.50
C THR A 542 16.21 18.26 -21.51
N GLU A 543 16.36 16.95 -21.61
CA GLU A 543 15.75 15.97 -20.72
C GLU A 543 16.23 16.14 -19.27
N ARG A 544 17.55 16.27 -19.07
CA ARG A 544 18.16 16.55 -17.75
C ARG A 544 17.55 17.80 -17.10
N ARG A 545 17.46 18.91 -17.84
CA ARG A 545 16.89 20.17 -17.31
C ARG A 545 15.41 20.04 -16.95
N GLN A 546 14.63 19.35 -17.79
CA GLN A 546 13.20 19.14 -17.55
C GLN A 546 12.97 18.27 -16.31
N LEU A 547 13.68 17.15 -16.19
CA LEU A 547 13.56 16.24 -15.05
C LEU A 547 14.08 16.87 -13.76
N ALA A 548 15.20 17.59 -13.81
CA ALA A 548 15.71 18.37 -12.68
C ALA A 548 14.67 19.38 -12.17
N THR A 549 14.05 20.12 -13.09
CA THR A 549 13.01 21.11 -12.75
C THR A 549 11.78 20.44 -12.14
N ALA A 550 11.32 19.32 -12.73
CA ALA A 550 10.17 18.56 -12.22
C ALA A 550 10.45 18.01 -10.81
N GLN A 551 11.65 17.48 -10.57
CA GLN A 551 12.07 16.97 -9.27
C GLN A 551 12.18 18.08 -8.23
N GLU A 552 12.66 19.27 -8.61
CA GLU A 552 12.73 20.43 -7.72
C GLU A 552 11.33 20.94 -7.35
N ILE A 553 10.40 21.00 -8.31
CA ILE A 553 8.98 21.32 -8.06
C ILE A 553 8.34 20.28 -7.14
N ALA A 554 8.56 18.98 -7.39
CA ALA A 554 8.03 17.92 -6.56
C ALA A 554 8.60 17.97 -5.12
N GLN A 555 9.89 18.26 -4.97
CA GLN A 555 10.50 18.49 -3.65
C GLN A 555 9.89 19.70 -2.93
N GLN A 556 9.59 20.78 -3.66
CA GLN A 556 8.93 21.96 -3.10
C GLN A 556 7.48 21.66 -2.70
N GLN A 557 6.71 20.95 -3.52
CA GLN A 557 5.34 20.54 -3.23
C GLN A 557 5.28 19.59 -2.03
N LYS A 558 6.18 18.60 -1.97
CA LYS A 558 6.29 17.67 -0.83
C LYS A 558 6.66 18.41 0.47
N ARG A 559 7.51 19.43 0.40
CA ARG A 559 7.80 20.33 1.55
C ARG A 559 6.56 21.14 1.96
N ALA A 560 5.78 21.63 1.01
CA ALA A 560 4.56 22.39 1.28
C ALA A 560 3.44 21.52 1.88
N GLU A 561 3.27 20.29 1.39
CA GLU A 561 2.30 19.32 1.93
C GLU A 561 2.66 18.86 3.35
N GLN A 562 3.96 18.64 3.61
CA GLN A 562 4.45 18.28 4.96
C GLN A 562 4.29 19.41 5.99
N GLN A 563 4.04 20.65 5.54
CA GLN A 563 3.82 21.82 6.40
C GLN A 563 2.34 22.15 6.63
N GLN A 564 1.39 21.36 6.11
CA GLN A 564 -0.03 21.59 6.36
C GLN A 564 -0.42 21.22 7.81
N ILE A 565 -0.83 22.23 8.57
CA ILE A 565 -1.40 22.05 9.91
C ILE A 565 -2.78 21.37 9.83
N GLN A 566 -3.04 20.38 10.68
CA GLN A 566 -4.41 19.91 10.89
C GLN A 566 -5.24 21.03 11.54
N PRO A 567 -6.39 21.43 10.96
CA PRO A 567 -7.19 22.53 11.51
C PRO A 567 -7.74 22.19 12.89
N SER A 568 -7.80 23.19 13.77
CA SER A 568 -8.35 23.10 15.12
C SER A 568 -9.66 23.90 15.25
N ASP A 569 -10.31 23.81 16.41
CA ASP A 569 -11.54 24.57 16.69
C ASP A 569 -11.29 26.08 16.91
N SER A 570 -10.02 26.54 16.90
CA SER A 570 -9.64 27.95 17.05
C SER A 570 -8.78 28.43 15.86
N ALA A 571 -9.35 29.35 15.07
CA ALA A 571 -8.66 29.96 13.93
C ALA A 571 -7.44 30.80 14.36
N SER A 572 -7.45 31.40 15.55
CA SER A 572 -6.31 32.13 16.11
C SER A 572 -5.17 31.19 16.51
N HIS A 573 -5.48 30.02 17.07
CA HIS A 573 -4.47 28.98 17.32
C HIS A 573 -3.87 28.45 16.02
N ASP A 574 -4.68 28.20 15.00
CA ASP A 574 -4.17 27.74 13.70
C ASP A 574 -3.28 28.78 13.02
N GLN A 575 -3.64 30.08 13.12
CA GLN A 575 -2.81 31.17 12.65
C GLN A 575 -1.49 31.25 13.45
N ALA A 576 -1.55 31.16 14.78
CA ALA A 576 -0.37 31.19 15.65
C ALA A 576 0.56 30.00 15.39
N ARG A 577 0.03 28.82 15.11
CA ARG A 577 0.81 27.62 14.73
C ARG A 577 1.59 27.84 13.45
N ARG A 578 0.94 28.36 12.41
CA ARG A 578 1.61 28.70 11.14
C ARG A 578 2.74 29.69 11.35
N VAL A 579 2.46 30.80 12.04
CA VAL A 579 3.46 31.81 12.37
C VAL A 579 4.64 31.22 13.16
N PHE A 580 4.37 30.31 14.11
CA PHE A 580 5.41 29.63 14.86
C PHE A 580 6.28 28.73 13.98
N ILE A 581 5.64 27.90 13.14
CA ILE A 581 6.31 26.93 12.27
C ILE A 581 7.23 27.65 11.28
N ASP A 582 6.74 28.72 10.64
CA ASP A 582 7.47 29.50 9.65
C ASP A 582 8.69 30.21 10.27
N ALA A 583 8.53 30.74 11.49
CA ALA A 583 9.61 31.45 12.18
C ALA A 583 10.65 30.51 12.82
N ALA A 584 10.32 29.24 13.09
CA ALA A 584 11.17 28.32 13.83
C ALA A 584 12.42 27.87 13.06
N ALA A 585 12.31 27.67 11.74
CA ALA A 585 13.42 27.23 10.89
C ALA A 585 14.59 28.24 10.81
N PRO A 586 14.36 29.51 10.43
CA PRO A 586 15.44 30.49 10.35
C PRO A 586 16.08 30.77 11.72
N VAL A 587 15.29 30.85 12.80
CA VAL A 587 15.82 31.06 14.15
C VAL A 587 16.65 29.87 14.64
N ALA A 588 16.21 28.64 14.35
CA ALA A 588 16.97 27.43 14.69
C ALA A 588 18.30 27.36 13.93
N GLN A 589 18.33 27.79 12.66
CA GLN A 589 19.57 27.85 11.89
C GLN A 589 20.58 28.81 12.53
N THR A 590 20.16 30.04 12.84
CA THR A 590 21.04 31.02 13.50
C THR A 590 21.49 30.54 14.88
N LEU A 591 20.65 29.81 15.63
CA LEU A 591 21.05 29.18 16.89
C LEU A 591 22.16 28.14 16.69
N ARG A 592 22.10 27.29 15.65
CA ARG A 592 23.16 26.29 15.36
C ARG A 592 24.49 26.97 15.05
N GLU A 593 24.45 28.00 14.22
CA GLU A 593 25.63 28.78 13.81
C GLU A 593 26.29 29.51 15.01
N ASN A 594 25.55 29.72 16.09
CA ASN A 594 26.01 30.43 17.29
C ASN A 594 26.09 29.52 18.55
N GLY A 595 26.35 28.21 18.36
CA GLY A 595 26.65 27.28 19.46
C GLY A 595 25.43 26.90 20.32
N GLY A 596 24.22 27.05 19.80
CA GLY A 596 22.94 26.67 20.42
C GLY A 596 22.29 25.45 19.77
N GLY A 597 23.08 24.44 19.37
CA GLY A 597 22.59 23.28 18.62
C GLY A 597 21.46 22.50 19.30
N LEU A 598 21.54 22.33 20.63
CA LEU A 598 20.49 21.67 21.41
C LEU A 598 19.18 22.48 21.44
N GLN A 599 19.28 23.80 21.61
CA GLN A 599 18.13 24.70 21.58
C GLN A 599 17.51 24.80 20.18
N ALA A 600 18.33 24.75 19.13
CA ALA A 600 17.84 24.65 17.77
C ALA A 600 17.07 23.34 17.54
N ALA A 601 17.53 22.22 18.11
CA ALA A 601 16.83 20.94 18.04
C ALA A 601 15.48 20.99 18.77
N TYR A 602 15.43 21.54 19.98
CA TYR A 602 14.17 21.74 20.72
C TYR A 602 13.18 22.61 19.96
N LEU A 603 13.62 23.73 19.38
CA LEU A 603 12.76 24.63 18.60
C LEU A 603 12.15 23.91 17.39
N GLN A 604 12.94 23.09 16.70
CA GLN A 604 12.48 22.30 15.56
C GLN A 604 11.54 21.16 15.96
N GLN A 605 11.78 20.54 17.12
CA GLN A 605 10.89 19.51 17.66
C GLN A 605 9.50 20.08 17.97
N VAL A 606 9.43 21.26 18.59
CA VAL A 606 8.13 21.89 18.89
C VAL A 606 7.43 22.34 17.61
N SER A 607 8.16 22.89 16.63
CA SER A 607 7.60 23.18 15.30
C SER A 607 6.95 21.94 14.66
N LYS A 608 7.62 20.78 14.72
CA LYS A 608 7.05 19.51 14.23
C LYS A 608 5.83 19.05 15.03
N SER A 609 5.85 19.21 16.35
CA SER A 609 4.71 18.87 17.23
C SER A 609 3.47 19.68 16.86
N LEU A 610 3.66 20.99 16.63
CA LEU A 610 2.62 21.93 16.26
C LEU A 610 2.04 21.70 14.86
N LEU A 611 2.63 20.87 14.00
CA LEU A 611 1.97 20.45 12.75
C LEU A 611 0.77 19.53 13.03
N LYS A 612 0.85 18.72 14.09
CA LYS A 612 -0.13 17.69 14.42
C LYS A 612 -1.01 18.03 15.61
N GLN A 613 -0.54 18.90 16.51
CA GLN A 613 -1.23 19.23 17.75
C GLN A 613 -1.53 20.73 17.86
N PRO A 614 -2.74 21.11 18.33
CA PRO A 614 -3.15 22.50 18.40
C PRO A 614 -2.59 23.27 19.61
N GLU A 615 -1.94 22.57 20.55
CA GLU A 615 -1.47 23.10 21.83
C GLU A 615 0.00 22.69 22.08
N ILE A 616 0.72 23.52 22.86
CA ILE A 616 2.09 23.22 23.30
C ILE A 616 2.01 22.37 24.57
N LYS A 617 2.65 21.19 24.57
CA LYS A 617 2.68 20.32 25.76
C LYS A 617 3.52 20.94 26.89
N PRO A 618 3.28 20.58 28.16
CA PRO A 618 4.07 21.08 29.30
C PRO A 618 5.59 20.87 29.15
N LEU A 619 6.02 19.71 28.61
CA LEU A 619 7.43 19.43 28.35
C LEU A 619 8.01 20.33 27.25
N ASP A 620 7.22 20.63 26.22
CA ASP A 620 7.60 21.53 25.13
C ASP A 620 7.69 22.99 25.61
N GLN A 621 6.87 23.40 26.57
CA GLN A 621 6.96 24.72 27.22
C GLN A 621 8.30 24.90 27.97
N GLU A 622 8.74 23.88 28.72
CA GLU A 622 10.02 23.91 29.43
C GLU A 622 11.21 23.98 28.44
N ASN A 623 11.14 23.20 27.37
CA ASN A 623 12.15 23.21 26.32
C ASN A 623 12.22 24.57 25.61
N LEU A 624 11.07 25.19 25.30
CA LEU A 624 11.02 26.52 24.71
C LEU A 624 11.58 27.60 25.65
N ALA A 625 11.35 27.51 26.96
CA ALA A 625 11.97 28.43 27.92
C ALA A 625 13.51 28.39 27.84
N LYS A 626 14.09 27.19 27.69
CA LYS A 626 15.54 27.00 27.47
C LYS A 626 16.00 27.55 26.11
N VAL A 627 15.16 27.46 25.08
CA VAL A 627 15.41 28.07 23.77
C VAL A 627 15.50 29.59 23.89
N PHE A 628 14.50 30.24 24.48
CA PHE A 628 14.50 31.71 24.58
C PHE A 628 15.62 32.25 25.47
N ALA A 629 15.96 31.55 26.56
CA ALA A 629 17.11 31.90 27.37
C ALA A 629 18.43 31.93 26.57
N LYS A 630 18.58 31.02 25.60
CA LYS A 630 19.73 31.00 24.69
C LYS A 630 19.62 32.04 23.58
N VAL A 631 18.43 32.24 23.01
CA VAL A 631 18.16 33.27 22.01
C VAL A 631 18.55 34.66 22.53
N ASP A 632 18.21 34.97 23.79
CA ASP A 632 18.52 36.25 24.43
C ASP A 632 20.04 36.46 24.66
N GLN A 633 20.84 35.38 24.59
CA GLN A 633 22.30 35.42 24.69
C GLN A 633 23.00 35.48 23.31
N VAL A 634 22.27 35.35 22.20
CA VAL A 634 22.84 35.35 20.84
C VAL A 634 22.63 36.74 20.21
N PRO A 635 23.69 37.55 20.02
CA PRO A 635 23.55 38.92 19.50
C PRO A 635 22.86 39.00 18.13
N ALA A 636 23.11 38.01 17.25
CA ALA A 636 22.50 37.93 15.91
C ALA A 636 20.97 37.73 15.92
N LEU A 637 20.39 37.37 17.07
CA LEU A 637 18.96 37.11 17.21
C LEU A 637 18.19 38.22 17.95
N LYS A 638 18.88 39.25 18.46
CA LYS A 638 18.29 40.29 19.30
C LYS A 638 17.19 41.10 18.58
N ASP A 639 17.41 41.40 17.31
CA ASP A 639 16.48 42.16 16.45
C ASP A 639 15.85 41.29 15.35
N ASN A 640 15.94 39.96 15.48
CA ASN A 640 15.43 39.04 14.46
C ASN A 640 13.88 38.99 14.50
N PRO A 641 13.18 39.32 13.40
CA PRO A 641 11.72 39.36 13.38
C PRO A 641 11.07 38.00 13.68
N GLY A 642 11.76 36.89 13.36
CA GLY A 642 11.33 35.54 13.67
C GLY A 642 11.26 35.27 15.17
N VAL A 643 12.14 35.88 15.97
CA VAL A 643 12.08 35.74 17.45
C VAL A 643 10.83 36.43 18.01
N GLY A 644 10.48 37.60 17.49
CA GLY A 644 9.25 38.30 17.85
C GLY A 644 7.99 37.49 17.49
N GLN A 645 7.97 36.93 16.29
CA GLN A 645 6.89 36.06 15.81
C GLN A 645 6.72 34.80 16.67
N LEU A 646 7.81 34.15 17.06
CA LEU A 646 7.77 32.98 17.95
C LEU A 646 7.18 33.33 19.32
N ARG A 647 7.62 34.46 19.94
CA ARG A 647 7.11 34.90 21.24
C ARG A 647 5.62 35.25 21.18
N GLN A 648 5.18 35.92 20.12
CA GLN A 648 3.77 36.28 19.92
C GLN A 648 2.90 35.04 19.70
N ALA A 649 3.35 34.10 18.87
CA ALA A 649 2.64 32.85 18.63
C ALA A 649 2.50 32.02 19.92
N MET A 650 3.55 31.94 20.74
CA MET A 650 3.49 31.24 22.03
C MET A 650 2.49 31.85 23.01
N GLN A 651 2.30 33.17 23.01
CA GLN A 651 1.32 33.82 23.90
C GLN A 651 -0.10 33.34 23.59
N VAL A 652 -0.42 33.19 22.31
CA VAL A 652 -1.70 32.63 21.86
C VAL A 652 -1.78 31.14 22.22
N LEU A 653 -0.78 30.35 21.84
CA LEU A 653 -0.79 28.88 22.00
C LEU A 653 -0.73 28.37 23.44
N ASN A 654 -0.35 29.21 24.40
CA ASN A 654 -0.39 28.89 25.83
C ASN A 654 -1.73 29.25 26.50
N THR A 655 -2.66 29.86 25.77
CA THR A 655 -4.00 30.21 26.28
C THR A 655 -4.98 29.10 25.90
N PRO A 656 -5.81 28.56 26.82
CA PRO A 656 -6.79 27.54 26.47
C PRO A 656 -7.86 28.10 25.50
N PRO A 657 -8.28 27.33 24.48
CA PRO A 657 -9.20 27.82 23.43
C PRO A 657 -10.57 28.29 23.95
N LYS A 658 -11.02 27.80 25.13
CA LYS A 658 -12.26 28.27 25.79
C LYS A 658 -12.17 29.68 26.38
N GLN A 659 -10.98 30.21 26.65
CA GLN A 659 -10.82 31.56 27.22
C GLN A 659 -10.87 32.67 26.16
N GLU A 660 -10.55 32.37 24.89
CA GLU A 660 -10.63 33.35 23.78
C GLU A 660 -12.06 33.75 23.45
N GLN A 661 -13.03 32.83 23.53
CA GLN A 661 -14.45 33.13 23.31
C GLN A 661 -15.03 34.08 24.36
N ALA A 662 -14.46 34.11 25.57
CA ALA A 662 -14.89 35.01 26.64
C ALA A 662 -14.32 36.44 26.49
N GLN A 663 -13.15 36.58 25.86
CA GLN A 663 -12.51 37.89 25.63
C GLN A 663 -13.02 38.61 24.38
N THR A 664 -13.45 37.88 23.35
CA THR A 664 -14.07 38.47 22.14
C THR A 664 -15.52 38.94 22.33
N GLN A 665 -16.18 38.57 23.44
CA GLN A 665 -17.58 38.91 23.73
C GLN A 665 -17.78 40.00 24.81
N GLN A 666 -16.78 40.85 25.10
CA GLN A 666 -17.03 42.07 25.90
C GLN A 666 -17.33 43.27 25.00
N PRO A 667 -18.57 43.81 24.98
CA PRO A 667 -18.87 45.05 24.29
C PRO A 667 -18.33 46.24 25.07
N GLU A 668 -17.63 47.14 24.38
CA GLU A 668 -17.22 48.45 24.89
C GLU A 668 -18.41 49.19 25.53
N ARG A 669 -18.41 49.32 26.86
CA ARG A 669 -19.27 50.29 27.55
C ARG A 669 -18.75 51.70 27.25
N ARG A 670 -19.27 52.31 26.18
CA ARG A 670 -19.22 53.77 26.01
C ARG A 670 -19.93 54.43 27.20
N ARG A 671 -19.17 55.15 28.02
CA ARG A 671 -19.68 56.10 29.00
C ARG A 671 -20.30 57.29 28.25
N GLY A 672 -21.62 57.36 28.21
CA GLY A 672 -22.35 58.61 27.93
C GLY A 672 -22.39 59.50 29.18
N PRO A 673 -22.53 60.83 29.02
CA PRO A 673 -22.38 61.77 30.11
C PRO A 673 -23.59 61.75 31.06
N LYS A 674 -23.32 61.95 32.36
CA LYS A 674 -24.35 62.18 33.38
C LYS A 674 -25.02 63.53 33.14
N ILE A 675 -26.34 63.53 33.12
CA ILE A 675 -27.19 64.69 33.45
C ILE A 675 -27.97 64.26 34.69
N GLY A 676 -27.85 65.04 35.78
CA GLY A 676 -28.40 64.76 37.10
C GLY A 676 -27.35 64.89 38.19
#